data_AF-A0AAD5XVN9-F1
#
_entry.id   AF-A0AAD5XVN9-F1
#
_cell.length_a   1.000
_cell.length_b   1.000
_cell.length_c   1.000
_cell.angle_alpha   90.00
_cell.angle_beta   90.00
_cell.angle_gamma   90.00
#
_symmetry.space_group_name_H-M   'P 1'
#
loop_
_entity.id
_entity.type
_entity.pdbx_description
1 polymer ?
#
loop_
_entity_poly.entity_id
_entity_poly.type
_entity_poly.pdbx_seq_one_letter_code
_entity_poly.pdbx_strand_id
1 'polypeptide(L)'
;MLKSQNSPTTNYVGSPSPKQQLQHSSPQKPLFIYPLLVGNNQFKVGKKIGEGSFGVIYNGVNLKNNLNCAIKFESKKSDAPQLSNEFRCYKLLADTPGIPSVHYFGQEPLFNVLCIDLLGQNLESLFDLCGRQFSIKTVAMLGIRMINLIKSVHEKNLIYRDIKPENFLIGRTPRTNELHYTAGTFKQKEIFIYHIFTHYIDFLSFHNTEFPHPTSQIYLVDLGMAKQYRDPKSKIHIPYREKKNLTGTARYMSINTHQGIEQARRDDIESLGNVFMYFLRGNLPWQGLKAPTNKQKYQKIGEKKQCTSVRELSEGFPEEFDKYLIYARNMKFEDEPDYDYMISLFKSVLYNIGEEDDGIFDWMLEMERQLKAREKRKRQEAYKANSILTNEKDNSNLSDHHYLKTNQLQRQISLSKPERSQTPQKHRERNPSFQSLNTSLNVLNYGTDLGKNYSKPNLDKNDAIVETTKKGHTTNGKSSSNLILGATAAAIGVGAGYYYLQGKKPAIPDPAPVALVPDTFVDFKLSKVEQVSHDTKKFTFELPGNHELGLPVAGMVMAKLGKIVRPYTPISPKHANGYFDLLIKIYPTGKFTQEVNKMKPGDVLQVKGPIVKWNYKPNEFQTIGMVAGGTGITPMLQVIREVLNNPQDQTKLKLIFGNVSPKDILLKDELDKLAQDPRLEIQYIVDKGDKSWTGKTGYVTEQLIKDFLPAPNTNSRILTCGPPPMVNALTGPKNPDFSQGELTGLFKKLGYSKEEVFKY
;
A
#
# COMPACT_ATOMS: atom_id res chain seq x y z
N MET A 1 -76.77 -22.38 -43.71
CA MET A 1 -76.26 -23.43 -42.80
C MET A 1 -75.23 -22.76 -41.90
N LEU A 2 -75.45 -22.63 -40.58
CA LEU A 2 -75.39 -23.66 -39.51
C LEU A 2 -73.94 -24.15 -39.29
N LYS A 3 -73.39 -24.21 -38.07
CA LYS A 3 -73.97 -24.22 -36.70
C LYS A 3 -73.30 -23.23 -35.71
N SER A 4 -73.76 -23.24 -34.45
CA SER A 4 -73.35 -22.39 -33.31
C SER A 4 -73.04 -23.21 -32.04
N GLN A 5 -72.60 -22.53 -30.95
CA GLN A 5 -72.49 -22.89 -29.50
C GLN A 5 -71.10 -22.53 -28.92
N ASN A 6 -70.88 -22.17 -27.64
CA ASN A 6 -71.67 -21.45 -26.62
C ASN A 6 -70.70 -21.00 -25.46
N SER A 7 -71.09 -20.04 -24.60
CA SER A 7 -70.37 -19.64 -23.36
C SER A 7 -70.98 -20.27 -22.08
N PRO A 8 -70.38 -20.15 -20.86
CA PRO A 8 -70.74 -19.04 -19.94
C PRO A 8 -69.63 -18.66 -18.89
N THR A 9 -70.03 -18.14 -17.71
CA THR A 9 -69.22 -17.52 -16.63
C THR A 9 -69.46 -18.21 -15.24
N THR A 10 -69.17 -17.74 -14.00
CA THR A 10 -68.92 -16.39 -13.40
C THR A 10 -68.37 -16.43 -11.95
N ASN A 11 -67.53 -15.44 -11.56
CA ASN A 11 -67.50 -14.65 -10.29
C ASN A 11 -67.35 -15.20 -8.82
N TYR A 12 -66.54 -14.43 -8.05
CA TYR A 12 -66.74 -13.89 -6.66
C TYR A 12 -66.27 -14.57 -5.33
N VAL A 13 -65.85 -13.67 -4.40
CA VAL A 13 -65.81 -13.68 -2.90
C VAL A 13 -64.65 -14.38 -2.15
N GLY A 14 -64.06 -13.64 -1.19
CA GLY A 14 -63.76 -14.17 0.16
C GLY A 14 -62.30 -14.16 0.64
N SER A 15 -61.94 -13.27 1.56
CA SER A 15 -60.71 -13.36 2.38
C SER A 15 -61.05 -13.87 3.79
N PRO A 16 -60.05 -14.40 4.55
CA PRO A 16 -59.58 -13.60 5.68
C PRO A 16 -58.08 -13.73 6.03
N SER A 17 -57.61 -12.79 6.86
CA SER A 17 -56.48 -12.93 7.80
C SER A 17 -56.96 -12.38 9.16
N PRO A 18 -56.38 -12.71 10.34
CA PRO A 18 -55.15 -11.97 10.76
C PRO A 18 -54.25 -12.60 11.88
N LYS A 19 -52.99 -12.11 12.00
CA LYS A 19 -52.19 -11.94 13.27
C LYS A 19 -51.83 -13.25 14.06
N GLN A 20 -50.96 -13.28 15.10
CA GLN A 20 -50.23 -12.25 15.85
C GLN A 20 -48.90 -12.75 16.50
N GLN A 21 -47.85 -11.90 16.48
CA GLN A 21 -46.81 -11.64 17.52
C GLN A 21 -45.91 -12.72 18.19
N LEU A 22 -44.67 -12.27 18.49
CA LEU A 22 -43.66 -12.76 19.47
C LEU A 22 -42.96 -14.10 19.11
N GLN A 23 -41.70 -14.38 19.51
CA GLN A 23 -40.85 -13.75 20.56
C GLN A 23 -39.34 -13.72 20.15
N HIS A 24 -38.47 -13.09 20.95
CA HIS A 24 -37.04 -12.93 20.69
C HIS A 24 -36.19 -14.20 20.98
N SER A 25 -35.12 -14.40 20.21
CA SER A 25 -33.79 -14.70 20.80
C SER A 25 -32.64 -14.31 19.85
N SER A 26 -31.56 -13.79 20.44
CA SER A 26 -30.29 -13.42 19.80
C SER A 26 -29.15 -14.17 20.53
N PRO A 27 -27.88 -14.13 20.08
CA PRO A 27 -27.33 -14.02 18.73
C PRO A 27 -26.33 -15.16 18.41
N GLN A 28 -25.83 -15.26 17.16
CA GLN A 28 -24.40 -15.59 16.94
C GLN A 28 -23.85 -15.25 15.54
N LYS A 29 -22.62 -14.72 15.54
CA LYS A 29 -21.64 -14.73 14.43
C LYS A 29 -20.85 -16.05 14.50
N PRO A 30 -20.12 -16.52 13.46
CA PRO A 30 -19.50 -15.71 12.39
C PRO A 30 -19.64 -16.23 10.95
N LEU A 31 -19.27 -15.37 9.99
CA LEU A 31 -18.88 -15.78 8.63
C LEU A 31 -17.36 -15.75 8.51
N PHE A 32 -16.74 -16.88 8.15
CA PHE A 32 -15.31 -16.96 7.86
C PHE A 32 -15.01 -16.51 6.43
N ILE A 33 -14.07 -15.58 6.26
CA ILE A 33 -13.49 -15.25 4.96
C ILE A 33 -12.35 -16.26 4.71
N TYR A 34 -12.49 -17.08 3.68
CA TYR A 34 -11.41 -18.00 3.28
C TYR A 34 -10.19 -17.22 2.77
N PRO A 35 -8.96 -17.60 3.16
CA PRO A 35 -7.75 -16.94 2.69
C PRO A 35 -7.44 -17.28 1.23
N LEU A 36 -6.97 -16.30 0.46
CA LEU A 36 -6.34 -16.56 -0.83
C LEU A 36 -4.99 -17.27 -0.57
N LEU A 37 -4.79 -18.42 -1.21
CA LEU A 37 -3.58 -19.24 -1.11
C LEU A 37 -2.93 -19.39 -2.49
N VAL A 38 -1.60 -19.51 -2.53
CA VAL A 38 -0.81 -19.77 -3.75
C VAL A 38 0.30 -20.81 -3.50
N GLY A 39 0.86 -21.37 -4.57
CA GLY A 39 1.94 -22.34 -4.50
C GLY A 39 1.54 -23.65 -3.85
N ASN A 40 0.47 -24.29 -4.35
CA ASN A 40 -0.11 -25.51 -3.79
C ASN A 40 -0.48 -25.36 -2.30
N ASN A 41 -1.23 -24.31 -1.97
CA ASN A 41 -1.69 -23.97 -0.62
C ASN A 41 -0.58 -23.71 0.43
N GLN A 42 0.65 -23.44 0.01
CA GLN A 42 1.77 -23.21 0.93
C GLN A 42 1.89 -21.76 1.40
N PHE A 43 1.45 -20.79 0.61
CA PHE A 43 1.58 -19.36 0.94
C PHE A 43 0.20 -18.71 1.03
N LYS A 44 -0.12 -18.14 2.20
CA LYS A 44 -1.32 -17.33 2.41
C LYS A 44 -1.04 -15.89 2.01
N VAL A 45 -1.79 -15.39 1.04
CA VAL A 45 -1.73 -13.99 0.60
C VAL A 45 -2.44 -13.10 1.62
N GLY A 46 -1.81 -11.97 1.94
CA GLY A 46 -2.29 -10.97 2.89
C GLY A 46 -2.70 -9.66 2.22
N LYS A 47 -2.20 -8.54 2.74
CA LYS A 47 -2.49 -7.19 2.23
C LYS A 47 -1.51 -6.82 1.11
N LYS A 48 -1.99 -6.10 0.10
CA LYS A 48 -1.15 -5.40 -0.89
C LYS A 48 -0.22 -4.44 -0.14
N ILE A 49 1.08 -4.49 -0.44
CA ILE A 49 2.14 -3.64 0.13
C ILE A 49 2.87 -2.80 -0.92
N GLY A 50 2.73 -3.13 -2.21
CA GLY A 50 3.33 -2.36 -3.30
C GLY A 50 2.71 -2.69 -4.66
N GLU A 51 3.03 -1.88 -5.66
CA GLU A 51 2.64 -2.05 -7.06
C GLU A 51 3.63 -1.31 -7.94
N GLY A 52 3.98 -1.89 -9.09
CA GLY A 52 4.87 -1.29 -10.07
C GLY A 52 4.43 -1.66 -11.48
N SER A 53 5.17 -1.15 -12.48
CA SER A 53 4.84 -1.31 -13.91
C SER A 53 4.77 -2.76 -14.41
N PHE A 54 5.17 -3.73 -13.59
CA PHE A 54 5.36 -5.14 -13.95
C PHE A 54 4.60 -6.11 -13.02
N GLY A 55 3.87 -5.62 -12.01
CA GLY A 55 3.17 -6.49 -11.08
C GLY A 55 2.78 -5.85 -9.75
N VAL A 56 2.06 -6.64 -8.95
CA VAL A 56 1.52 -6.25 -7.64
C VAL A 56 2.21 -7.05 -6.53
N ILE A 57 2.59 -6.39 -5.44
CA ILE A 57 3.30 -7.01 -4.31
C ILE A 57 2.37 -7.03 -3.09
N TYR A 58 2.23 -8.21 -2.49
CA TYR A 58 1.48 -8.45 -1.26
C TYR A 58 2.44 -8.91 -0.16
N ASN A 59 2.10 -8.67 1.11
CA ASN A 59 2.64 -9.50 2.18
C ASN A 59 1.92 -10.85 2.18
N GLY A 60 2.59 -11.88 2.71
CA GLY A 60 2.00 -13.20 2.88
C GLY A 60 2.73 -14.01 3.94
N VAL A 61 2.17 -15.17 4.29
CA VAL A 61 2.71 -16.09 5.29
C VAL A 61 2.94 -17.45 4.65
N ASN A 62 4.16 -17.98 4.76
CA ASN A 62 4.45 -19.38 4.46
C ASN A 62 3.85 -20.26 5.57
N LEU A 63 2.85 -21.06 5.24
CA LEU A 63 2.08 -21.85 6.19
C LEU A 63 2.84 -23.07 6.76
N LYS A 64 4.02 -23.42 6.20
CA LYS A 64 4.85 -24.52 6.71
C LYS A 64 5.72 -24.14 7.90
N ASN A 65 6.17 -22.89 7.95
CA ASN A 65 7.12 -22.39 8.97
C ASN A 65 6.70 -21.05 9.59
N ASN A 66 5.50 -20.56 9.26
CA ASN A 66 4.90 -19.31 9.75
C ASN A 66 5.72 -18.02 9.42
N LEU A 67 6.66 -18.09 8.47
CA LEU A 67 7.47 -16.93 8.07
C LEU A 67 6.68 -15.94 7.19
N ASN A 68 6.88 -14.65 7.46
CA ASN A 68 6.37 -13.56 6.64
C ASN A 68 7.24 -13.35 5.39
N CYS A 69 6.60 -13.28 4.23
CA CYS A 69 7.21 -13.13 2.90
C CYS A 69 6.56 -12.01 2.09
N ALA A 70 7.24 -11.52 1.07
CA ALA A 70 6.69 -10.68 0.01
C ALA A 70 6.33 -11.55 -1.20
N ILE A 71 5.11 -11.43 -1.71
CA ILE A 71 4.57 -12.19 -2.83
C ILE A 71 4.30 -11.24 -3.99
N LYS A 72 5.09 -11.34 -5.06
CA LYS A 72 4.98 -10.54 -6.29
C LYS A 72 4.20 -11.33 -7.35
N PHE A 73 3.13 -10.73 -7.86
CA PHE A 73 2.27 -11.27 -8.91
C PHE A 73 2.47 -10.50 -10.21
N GLU A 74 2.76 -11.20 -11.29
CA GLU A 74 2.81 -10.67 -12.66
C GLU A 74 1.70 -11.33 -13.49
N SER A 75 0.95 -10.54 -14.26
CA SER A 75 -0.05 -11.08 -15.19
C SER A 75 0.61 -11.87 -16.32
N LYS A 76 0.12 -13.09 -16.60
CA LYS A 76 0.54 -13.86 -17.79
C LYS A 76 0.18 -13.18 -19.12
N LYS A 77 -0.62 -12.11 -19.09
CA LYS A 77 -0.94 -11.23 -20.23
C LYS A 77 -0.13 -9.92 -20.24
N SER A 78 0.98 -9.83 -19.50
CA SER A 78 1.87 -8.66 -19.54
C SER A 78 2.51 -8.51 -20.92
N ASP A 79 2.48 -7.31 -21.50
CA ASP A 79 3.20 -6.98 -22.74
C ASP A 79 4.74 -7.00 -22.56
N ALA A 80 5.21 -6.94 -21.31
CA ALA A 80 6.62 -6.98 -20.94
C ALA A 80 6.80 -7.88 -19.70
N PRO A 81 6.77 -9.22 -19.86
CA PRO A 81 6.96 -10.15 -18.76
C PRO A 81 8.44 -10.21 -18.34
N GLN A 82 8.69 -9.97 -17.04
CA GLN A 82 10.02 -9.93 -16.44
C GLN A 82 10.17 -10.81 -15.20
N LEU A 83 9.11 -11.29 -14.55
CA LEU A 83 9.20 -11.98 -13.26
C LEU A 83 9.99 -13.31 -13.36
N SER A 84 9.97 -13.95 -14.52
CA SER A 84 10.82 -15.12 -14.81
C SER A 84 12.31 -14.77 -14.99
N ASN A 85 12.62 -13.57 -15.52
CA ASN A 85 13.99 -13.05 -15.58
C ASN A 85 14.49 -12.66 -14.18
N GLU A 86 13.64 -11.99 -13.40
CA GLU A 86 13.88 -11.62 -12.01
C GLU A 86 14.19 -12.85 -11.14
N PHE A 87 13.38 -13.91 -11.23
CA PHE A 87 13.64 -15.19 -10.57
C PHE A 87 14.98 -15.83 -11.00
N ARG A 88 15.31 -15.79 -12.30
CA ARG A 88 16.62 -16.27 -12.80
C ARG A 88 17.78 -15.46 -12.22
N CYS A 89 17.63 -14.13 -12.10
CA CYS A 89 18.65 -13.27 -11.51
C CYS A 89 18.81 -13.55 -10.01
N TYR A 90 17.72 -13.69 -9.24
CA TYR A 90 17.79 -14.13 -7.83
C TYR A 90 18.48 -15.50 -7.70
N LYS A 91 18.26 -16.45 -8.60
CA LYS A 91 18.97 -17.75 -8.60
C LYS A 91 20.48 -17.65 -8.87
N LEU A 92 20.93 -16.67 -9.66
CA LEU A 92 22.37 -16.39 -9.86
C LEU A 92 22.99 -15.64 -8.67
N LEU A 93 22.16 -14.88 -7.95
CA LEU A 93 22.50 -14.09 -6.77
C LEU A 93 22.13 -14.78 -5.45
N ALA A 94 21.88 -16.09 -5.48
CA ALA A 94 21.67 -16.89 -4.28
C ALA A 94 22.88 -16.76 -3.32
N ASP A 95 22.58 -16.83 -2.02
CA ASP A 95 23.54 -16.77 -0.92
C ASP A 95 24.44 -15.50 -0.91
N THR A 96 24.04 -14.46 -1.65
CA THR A 96 24.76 -13.19 -1.75
C THR A 96 24.25 -12.23 -0.66
N PRO A 97 25.09 -11.70 0.24
CA PRO A 97 24.65 -10.80 1.31
C PRO A 97 23.86 -9.59 0.78
N GLY A 98 22.73 -9.29 1.42
CA GLY A 98 21.84 -8.21 1.00
C GLY A 98 21.00 -8.50 -0.26
N ILE A 99 20.97 -9.75 -0.75
CA ILE A 99 19.95 -10.21 -1.70
C ILE A 99 18.91 -11.05 -0.94
N PRO A 100 17.60 -10.76 -1.04
CA PRO A 100 16.58 -11.55 -0.36
C PRO A 100 16.45 -12.96 -0.94
N SER A 101 16.21 -13.93 -0.06
CA SER A 101 16.00 -15.35 -0.37
C SER A 101 14.72 -15.56 -1.18
N VAL A 102 14.74 -16.50 -2.13
CA VAL A 102 13.53 -16.94 -2.83
C VAL A 102 12.95 -18.18 -2.14
N HIS A 103 11.71 -18.09 -1.68
CA HIS A 103 10.98 -19.23 -1.09
C HIS A 103 10.21 -20.04 -2.15
N TYR A 104 9.72 -19.39 -3.20
CA TYR A 104 8.92 -20.03 -4.25
C TYR A 104 8.93 -19.17 -5.52
N PHE A 105 8.94 -19.84 -6.67
CA PHE A 105 8.49 -19.27 -7.95
C PHE A 105 7.63 -20.30 -8.65
N GLY A 106 6.55 -19.86 -9.28
CA GLY A 106 5.67 -20.74 -10.04
C GLY A 106 4.61 -19.99 -10.84
N GLN A 107 3.71 -20.78 -11.42
CA GLN A 107 2.74 -20.30 -12.38
C GLN A 107 1.32 -20.72 -11.98
N GLU A 108 0.54 -19.77 -11.50
CA GLU A 108 -0.90 -19.91 -11.30
C GLU A 108 -1.63 -19.73 -12.64
N PRO A 109 -2.95 -20.01 -12.77
CA PRO A 109 -3.64 -19.98 -14.06
C PRO A 109 -3.55 -18.62 -14.81
N LEU A 110 -3.63 -17.50 -14.09
CA LEU A 110 -3.60 -16.15 -14.65
C LEU A 110 -2.29 -15.38 -14.39
N PHE A 111 -1.43 -15.88 -13.49
CA PHE A 111 -0.30 -15.13 -12.95
C PHE A 111 0.99 -15.95 -12.87
N ASN A 112 2.13 -15.29 -13.08
CA ASN A 112 3.41 -15.74 -12.54
C ASN A 112 3.53 -15.22 -11.10
N VAL A 113 4.05 -16.04 -10.18
CA VAL A 113 4.13 -15.72 -8.74
C VAL A 113 5.55 -15.97 -8.23
N LEU A 114 6.09 -15.01 -7.49
CA LEU A 114 7.42 -15.06 -6.85
C LEU A 114 7.28 -14.68 -5.37
N CYS A 115 7.69 -15.58 -4.46
CA CYS A 115 7.73 -15.35 -3.02
C CYS A 115 9.19 -15.17 -2.55
N ILE A 116 9.49 -14.05 -1.90
CA ILE A 116 10.81 -13.72 -1.32
C ILE A 116 10.70 -13.25 0.14
N ASP A 117 11.83 -13.08 0.82
CA ASP A 117 11.88 -12.52 2.19
C ASP A 117 11.09 -11.21 2.34
N LEU A 118 10.33 -11.04 3.44
CA LEU A 118 9.67 -9.76 3.73
C LEU A 118 10.64 -8.78 4.40
N LEU A 119 11.16 -7.85 3.60
CA LEU A 119 12.05 -6.76 4.02
C LEU A 119 11.28 -5.58 4.66
N GLY A 120 12.03 -4.54 5.06
CA GLY A 120 11.54 -3.32 5.68
C GLY A 120 11.15 -2.22 4.68
N GLN A 121 11.38 -0.97 5.05
CA GLN A 121 11.09 0.20 4.21
C GLN A 121 12.18 0.39 3.14
N ASN A 122 11.85 1.08 2.04
CA ASN A 122 12.84 1.46 1.03
C ASN A 122 13.50 2.82 1.33
N LEU A 123 14.65 3.11 0.73
CA LEU A 123 15.41 4.32 1.03
C LEU A 123 14.64 5.60 0.70
N GLU A 124 13.74 5.63 -0.28
CA GLU A 124 12.87 6.82 -0.53
C GLU A 124 11.90 7.06 0.65
N SER A 125 11.30 6.00 1.23
CA SER A 125 10.42 6.13 2.40
C SER A 125 11.18 6.58 3.65
N LEU A 126 12.43 6.13 3.80
CA LEU A 126 13.32 6.55 4.87
C LEU A 126 13.84 7.97 4.66
N PHE A 127 13.99 8.39 3.41
CA PHE A 127 14.35 9.75 3.03
C PHE A 127 13.23 10.73 3.37
N ASP A 128 11.98 10.42 3.03
CA ASP A 128 10.80 11.18 3.47
C ASP A 128 10.69 11.23 5.01
N LEU A 129 10.95 10.11 5.70
CA LEU A 129 10.96 10.03 7.16
C LEU A 129 12.00 10.98 7.80
N CYS A 130 13.18 11.12 7.20
CA CYS A 130 14.24 12.03 7.63
C CYS A 130 14.07 13.48 7.12
N GLY A 131 12.91 13.85 6.57
CA GLY A 131 12.64 15.22 6.10
C GLY A 131 13.24 15.54 4.72
N ARG A 132 13.55 14.52 3.93
CA ARG A 132 14.12 14.58 2.57
C ARG A 132 15.52 15.19 2.48
N GLN A 133 16.34 14.95 3.50
CA GLN A 133 17.79 15.08 3.41
C GLN A 133 18.43 13.99 4.29
N PHE A 134 19.57 13.45 3.87
CA PHE A 134 20.39 12.58 4.71
C PHE A 134 21.72 13.26 5.06
N SER A 135 22.25 12.94 6.23
CA SER A 135 23.55 13.38 6.71
C SER A 135 24.69 12.80 5.85
N ILE A 136 25.82 13.50 5.83
CA ILE A 136 27.03 13.05 5.11
C ILE A 136 27.46 11.66 5.60
N LYS A 137 27.37 11.40 6.92
CA LYS A 137 27.63 10.08 7.52
C LYS A 137 26.71 9.00 6.95
N THR A 138 25.39 9.23 6.96
CA THR A 138 24.41 8.28 6.40
C THR A 138 24.64 8.02 4.93
N VAL A 139 24.93 9.04 4.11
CA VAL A 139 25.19 8.86 2.67
C VAL A 139 26.52 8.13 2.43
N ALA A 140 27.57 8.37 3.23
CA ALA A 140 28.84 7.65 3.10
C ALA A 140 28.71 6.16 3.49
N MET A 141 28.07 5.86 4.62
CA MET A 141 27.77 4.48 5.05
C MET A 141 26.85 3.74 4.06
N LEU A 142 25.90 4.45 3.45
CA LEU A 142 25.09 3.94 2.34
C LEU A 142 25.95 3.67 1.10
N GLY A 143 26.85 4.58 0.73
CA GLY A 143 27.75 4.44 -0.41
C GLY A 143 28.55 3.14 -0.35
N ILE A 144 29.21 2.89 0.78
CA ILE A 144 29.96 1.65 1.05
C ILE A 144 29.08 0.41 0.82
N ARG A 145 27.87 0.38 1.38
CA ARG A 145 26.96 -0.79 1.31
C ARG A 145 26.38 -0.98 -0.10
N MET A 146 25.94 0.10 -0.74
CA MET A 146 25.32 0.08 -2.07
C MET A 146 26.34 -0.29 -3.17
N ILE A 147 27.60 0.13 -3.04
CA ILE A 147 28.67 -0.26 -3.97
C ILE A 147 29.00 -1.75 -3.84
N ASN A 148 29.05 -2.32 -2.62
CA ASN A 148 29.27 -3.75 -2.43
C ASN A 148 28.12 -4.62 -2.97
N LEU A 149 26.86 -4.16 -2.88
CA LEU A 149 25.73 -4.82 -3.53
C LEU A 149 25.90 -4.87 -5.05
N ILE A 150 26.28 -3.76 -5.68
CA ILE A 150 26.47 -3.68 -7.14
C ILE A 150 27.76 -4.38 -7.60
N LYS A 151 28.83 -4.40 -6.80
CA LYS A 151 30.01 -5.27 -6.96
C LYS A 151 29.58 -6.73 -7.10
N SER A 152 28.78 -7.21 -6.15
CA SER A 152 28.26 -8.58 -6.13
C SER A 152 27.41 -8.91 -7.37
N VAL A 153 26.55 -7.99 -7.83
CA VAL A 153 25.79 -8.16 -9.08
C VAL A 153 26.71 -8.27 -10.31
N HIS A 154 27.72 -7.41 -10.40
CA HIS A 154 28.67 -7.39 -11.51
C HIS A 154 29.60 -8.62 -11.53
N GLU A 155 29.98 -9.15 -10.37
CA GLU A 155 30.74 -10.40 -10.24
C GLU A 155 29.95 -11.61 -10.77
N LYS A 156 28.64 -11.68 -10.49
CA LYS A 156 27.71 -12.69 -11.07
C LYS A 156 27.43 -12.47 -12.57
N ASN A 157 28.15 -11.56 -13.25
CA ASN A 157 28.09 -11.26 -14.69
C ASN A 157 26.80 -10.52 -15.12
N LEU A 158 26.08 -9.91 -14.18
CA LEU A 158 24.88 -9.10 -14.40
C LEU A 158 25.16 -7.60 -14.26
N ILE A 159 24.35 -6.78 -14.91
CA ILE A 159 24.18 -5.34 -14.63
C ILE A 159 22.72 -5.12 -14.26
N TYR A 160 22.46 -4.13 -13.41
CA TYR A 160 21.20 -3.96 -12.70
C TYR A 160 20.23 -3.00 -13.42
N ARG A 161 20.74 -1.88 -13.93
CA ARG A 161 20.12 -0.95 -14.90
C ARG A 161 18.93 -0.09 -14.45
N ASP A 162 18.44 -0.22 -13.20
CA ASP A 162 17.41 0.66 -12.64
C ASP A 162 17.71 1.08 -11.19
N ILE A 163 18.95 1.55 -10.96
CA ILE A 163 19.41 2.09 -9.67
C ILE A 163 18.51 3.26 -9.24
N LYS A 164 17.78 3.07 -8.15
CA LYS A 164 16.86 4.06 -7.57
C LYS A 164 16.60 3.76 -6.09
N PRO A 165 16.41 4.77 -5.20
CA PRO A 165 16.17 4.58 -3.77
C PRO A 165 14.99 3.65 -3.44
N GLU A 166 14.00 3.58 -4.32
CA GLU A 166 12.82 2.75 -4.16
C GLU A 166 13.13 1.24 -4.17
N ASN A 167 14.26 0.82 -4.74
CA ASN A 167 14.69 -0.59 -4.87
C ASN A 167 15.82 -0.99 -3.89
N PHE A 168 16.27 -0.08 -3.03
CA PHE A 168 17.14 -0.42 -1.89
C PHE A 168 16.30 -0.40 -0.61
N LEU A 169 16.25 -1.51 0.12
CA LEU A 169 15.40 -1.71 1.30
C LEU A 169 16.24 -2.01 2.54
N ILE A 170 15.77 -1.57 3.71
CA ILE A 170 16.36 -2.00 4.98
C ILE A 170 15.86 -3.39 5.41
N GLY A 171 16.64 -4.08 6.24
CA GLY A 171 16.19 -5.30 6.93
C GLY A 171 14.99 -5.03 7.86
N ARG A 172 14.15 -6.05 8.06
CA ARG A 172 12.94 -5.98 8.89
C ARG A 172 13.20 -6.58 10.27
N THR A 173 12.92 -5.84 11.34
CA THR A 173 12.87 -6.41 12.69
C THR A 173 11.72 -7.45 12.76
N PRO A 174 12.00 -8.73 13.13
CA PRO A 174 10.96 -9.75 13.25
C PRO A 174 9.92 -9.37 14.29
N ARG A 175 8.69 -9.90 14.18
CA ARG A 175 7.70 -9.78 15.26
C ARG A 175 7.97 -10.81 16.35
N THR A 176 7.53 -10.51 17.57
CA THR A 176 7.55 -11.42 18.73
C THR A 176 7.07 -12.83 18.37
N ASN A 177 5.95 -12.93 17.66
CA ASN A 177 5.32 -14.20 17.29
C ASN A 177 6.06 -14.95 16.17
N GLU A 178 7.01 -14.31 15.47
CA GLU A 178 7.87 -14.95 14.46
C GLU A 178 9.07 -15.62 15.15
N LEU A 179 9.67 -14.96 16.16
CA LEU A 179 10.84 -15.44 16.92
C LEU A 179 10.64 -16.80 17.61
N HIS A 180 9.39 -17.15 17.96
CA HIS A 180 9.08 -18.45 18.54
C HIS A 180 9.12 -19.61 17.53
N TYR A 181 8.92 -19.35 16.23
CA TYR A 181 8.96 -20.38 15.18
C TYR A 181 10.35 -20.51 14.53
N THR A 182 11.21 -19.50 14.68
CA THR A 182 12.57 -19.49 14.11
C THR A 182 13.66 -19.98 15.09
N ALA A 183 13.26 -20.61 16.19
CA ALA A 183 14.17 -21.12 17.23
C ALA A 183 15.13 -22.23 16.75
N GLY A 184 14.88 -22.83 15.57
CA GLY A 184 15.79 -23.78 14.92
C GLY A 184 16.72 -23.17 13.86
N THR A 185 16.61 -21.87 13.56
CA THR A 185 17.41 -21.19 12.51
C THR A 185 18.28 -20.05 13.03
N PHE A 186 17.97 -19.47 14.19
CA PHE A 186 18.81 -18.46 14.86
C PHE A 186 19.44 -19.05 16.13
N LYS A 187 20.65 -18.63 16.47
CA LYS A 187 21.29 -18.99 17.74
C LYS A 187 20.53 -18.34 18.90
N GLN A 188 20.54 -18.98 20.06
CA GLN A 188 19.78 -18.52 21.22
C GLN A 188 20.14 -17.08 21.68
N LYS A 189 21.39 -16.64 21.44
CA LYS A 189 21.82 -15.23 21.63
C LYS A 189 21.13 -14.25 20.67
N GLU A 190 21.00 -14.60 19.40
CA GLU A 190 20.39 -13.76 18.36
C GLU A 190 18.89 -13.56 18.64
N ILE A 191 18.19 -14.62 19.09
CA ILE A 191 16.79 -14.57 19.51
C ILE A 191 16.59 -13.62 20.69
N PHE A 192 17.48 -13.66 21.69
CA PHE A 192 17.46 -12.75 22.83
C PHE A 192 17.67 -11.29 22.41
N ILE A 193 18.58 -11.04 21.48
CA ILE A 193 18.85 -9.69 20.94
C ILE A 193 17.67 -9.16 20.11
N TYR A 194 17.03 -9.99 19.28
CA TYR A 194 15.78 -9.61 18.61
C TYR A 194 14.62 -9.38 19.60
N HIS A 195 14.60 -10.09 20.74
CA HIS A 195 13.64 -9.82 21.81
C HIS A 195 13.89 -8.43 22.44
N ILE A 196 15.16 -8.04 22.66
CA ILE A 196 15.51 -6.69 23.12
C ILE A 196 15.05 -5.65 22.09
N PHE A 197 15.46 -5.79 20.82
CA PHE A 197 15.12 -4.87 19.72
C PHE A 197 13.61 -4.74 19.44
N THR A 198 12.77 -5.66 19.92
CA THR A 198 11.30 -5.60 19.76
C THR A 198 10.55 -5.02 20.97
N HIS A 199 11.19 -4.95 22.14
CA HIS A 199 10.53 -4.52 23.39
C HIS A 199 11.15 -3.25 24.01
N TYR A 200 12.42 -2.96 23.75
CA TYR A 200 13.13 -1.81 24.31
C TYR A 200 13.06 -0.62 23.37
N ILE A 201 12.71 0.54 23.94
CA ILE A 201 12.56 1.80 23.20
C ILE A 201 13.94 2.28 22.75
N ASP A 202 14.93 2.22 23.64
CA ASP A 202 16.32 2.63 23.45
C ASP A 202 17.14 1.57 22.67
N PHE A 203 16.59 1.06 21.55
CA PHE A 203 17.19 -0.03 20.79
C PHE A 203 18.59 0.31 20.23
N LEU A 204 18.91 1.60 20.06
CA LEU A 204 20.25 2.05 19.67
C LEU A 204 21.32 1.72 20.71
N SER A 205 20.97 1.69 22.01
CA SER A 205 21.92 1.32 23.08
C SER A 205 22.38 -0.15 23.04
N PHE A 206 21.74 -0.96 22.20
CA PHE A 206 22.10 -2.36 21.95
C PHE A 206 22.64 -2.58 20.52
N HIS A 207 22.77 -1.52 19.72
CA HIS A 207 23.35 -1.58 18.37
C HIS A 207 24.88 -1.61 18.45
N ASN A 208 25.51 -2.42 17.61
CA ASN A 208 26.96 -2.42 17.35
C ASN A 208 27.26 -3.28 16.11
N THR A 209 28.54 -3.36 15.73
CA THR A 209 29.01 -4.09 14.54
C THR A 209 28.98 -5.62 14.68
N GLU A 210 29.02 -6.19 15.89
CA GLU A 210 28.82 -7.63 16.13
C GLU A 210 27.33 -8.00 16.07
N PHE A 211 26.46 -7.12 16.56
CA PHE A 211 25.01 -7.30 16.65
C PHE A 211 24.22 -6.18 15.95
N PRO A 212 24.32 -6.06 14.61
CA PRO A 212 23.66 -5.00 13.87
C PRO A 212 22.13 -5.14 13.89
N HIS A 213 21.45 -4.06 14.29
CA HIS A 213 19.99 -3.96 14.19
C HIS A 213 19.56 -4.12 12.71
N PRO A 214 18.49 -4.88 12.38
CA PRO A 214 18.10 -5.14 10.99
C PRO A 214 17.94 -3.90 10.10
N THR A 215 17.55 -2.76 10.69
CA THR A 215 17.38 -1.50 9.95
C THR A 215 18.70 -0.85 9.46
N SER A 216 19.86 -1.39 9.85
CA SER A 216 21.20 -0.99 9.35
C SER A 216 21.65 -1.81 8.13
N GLN A 217 20.98 -2.93 7.87
CA GLN A 217 21.30 -3.84 6.77
C GLN A 217 20.55 -3.40 5.51
N ILE A 218 21.28 -3.23 4.40
CA ILE A 218 20.73 -2.77 3.13
C ILE A 218 20.61 -3.94 2.16
N TYR A 219 19.47 -4.03 1.50
CA TYR A 219 19.12 -5.08 0.55
C TYR A 219 18.77 -4.50 -0.82
N LEU A 220 19.04 -5.24 -1.89
CA LEU A 220 18.69 -4.90 -3.27
C LEU A 220 17.55 -5.81 -3.78
N VAL A 221 16.53 -5.24 -4.42
CA VAL A 221 15.35 -5.96 -4.92
C VAL A 221 15.04 -5.63 -6.39
N ASP A 222 13.98 -6.25 -6.95
CA ASP A 222 13.39 -5.91 -8.26
C ASP A 222 14.37 -6.04 -9.44
N LEU A 223 15.03 -7.20 -9.51
CA LEU A 223 15.98 -7.61 -10.55
C LEU A 223 15.36 -7.81 -11.95
N GLY A 224 14.12 -7.38 -12.20
CA GLY A 224 13.43 -7.60 -13.47
C GLY A 224 14.10 -6.93 -14.67
N MET A 225 14.67 -5.73 -14.46
CA MET A 225 15.47 -5.01 -15.47
C MET A 225 16.90 -5.55 -15.64
N ALA A 226 17.38 -6.43 -14.75
CA ALA A 226 18.75 -6.89 -14.76
C ALA A 226 19.08 -7.71 -16.03
N LYS A 227 20.31 -7.56 -16.52
CA LYS A 227 20.77 -8.09 -17.81
C LYS A 227 22.19 -8.65 -17.67
N GLN A 228 22.49 -9.72 -18.39
CA GLN A 228 23.86 -10.24 -18.47
C GLN A 228 24.74 -9.33 -19.35
N TYR A 229 25.91 -8.89 -18.84
CA TYR A 229 26.82 -7.99 -19.57
C TYR A 229 28.09 -8.67 -20.09
N ARG A 230 28.41 -9.87 -19.62
CA ARG A 230 29.48 -10.71 -20.18
C ARG A 230 29.05 -12.17 -20.21
N ASP A 231 29.66 -12.98 -21.08
CA ASP A 231 29.45 -14.43 -21.03
C ASP A 231 29.95 -15.00 -19.68
N PRO A 232 29.25 -15.95 -19.03
CA PRO A 232 29.62 -16.38 -17.69
C PRO A 232 30.88 -17.25 -17.68
N LYS A 233 31.24 -17.88 -18.82
CA LYS A 233 32.40 -18.76 -18.98
C LYS A 233 33.59 -18.01 -19.56
N SER A 234 33.47 -17.45 -20.76
CA SER A 234 34.57 -16.80 -21.48
C SER A 234 34.86 -15.38 -21.02
N LYS A 235 33.97 -14.79 -20.21
CA LYS A 235 34.03 -13.39 -19.71
C LYS A 235 34.03 -12.30 -20.78
N ILE A 236 33.86 -12.67 -22.06
CA ILE A 236 33.73 -11.73 -23.19
C ILE A 236 32.53 -10.80 -22.93
N HIS A 237 32.77 -9.50 -23.02
CA HIS A 237 31.77 -8.45 -22.81
C HIS A 237 30.72 -8.43 -23.93
N ILE A 238 29.51 -7.93 -23.65
CA ILE A 238 28.54 -7.63 -24.71
C ILE A 238 29.10 -6.54 -25.64
N PRO A 239 28.86 -6.61 -26.96
CA PRO A 239 29.37 -5.60 -27.88
C PRO A 239 28.71 -4.23 -27.66
N TYR A 240 29.49 -3.16 -27.86
CA TYR A 240 29.00 -1.78 -27.84
C TYR A 240 27.88 -1.56 -28.87
N ARG A 241 26.82 -0.85 -28.47
CA ARG A 241 25.66 -0.52 -29.33
C ARG A 241 25.07 0.82 -28.94
N GLU A 242 24.48 1.50 -29.92
CA GLU A 242 23.76 2.76 -29.77
C GLU A 242 22.27 2.61 -30.13
N LYS A 243 21.53 3.73 -30.12
CA LYS A 243 20.13 3.84 -30.55
C LYS A 243 19.19 2.89 -29.78
N LYS A 244 19.56 2.56 -28.53
CA LYS A 244 18.78 1.78 -27.58
C LYS A 244 17.57 2.57 -27.09
N ASN A 245 16.49 1.86 -26.81
CA ASN A 245 15.38 2.42 -26.03
C ASN A 245 15.84 2.70 -24.59
N LEU A 246 15.43 3.86 -24.06
CA LEU A 246 15.75 4.28 -22.70
C LEU A 246 15.05 3.36 -21.68
N THR A 247 15.82 2.69 -20.83
CA THR A 247 15.32 1.78 -19.79
C THR A 247 15.86 2.17 -18.42
N GLY A 248 15.03 2.01 -17.38
CA GLY A 248 15.33 2.46 -16.02
C GLY A 248 14.88 3.90 -15.77
N THR A 249 15.15 4.39 -14.56
CA THR A 249 14.59 5.62 -14.02
C THR A 249 15.36 6.86 -14.44
N ALA A 250 14.75 7.70 -15.29
CA ALA A 250 15.37 8.87 -15.92
C ALA A 250 16.06 9.85 -14.94
N ARG A 251 15.56 9.95 -13.69
CA ARG A 251 16.15 10.78 -12.63
C ARG A 251 17.59 10.35 -12.31
N TYR A 252 17.86 9.04 -12.29
CA TYR A 252 19.12 8.47 -11.80
C TYR A 252 20.02 7.92 -12.91
N MET A 253 19.47 7.36 -14.00
CA MET A 253 20.23 6.74 -15.10
C MET A 253 21.39 7.58 -15.65
N SER A 254 22.44 6.92 -16.14
CA SER A 254 23.67 7.55 -16.66
C SER A 254 23.45 8.51 -17.84
N ILE A 255 24.44 9.37 -18.08
CA ILE A 255 24.49 10.23 -19.28
C ILE A 255 24.51 9.37 -20.56
N ASN A 256 25.27 8.27 -20.57
CA ASN A 256 25.31 7.33 -21.70
C ASN A 256 23.93 6.68 -21.95
N THR A 257 23.19 6.34 -20.88
CA THR A 257 21.82 5.81 -21.02
C THR A 257 20.93 6.82 -21.74
N HIS A 258 20.96 8.11 -21.35
CA HIS A 258 20.19 9.18 -22.02
C HIS A 258 20.56 9.39 -23.49
N GLN A 259 21.80 9.09 -23.88
CA GLN A 259 22.25 9.11 -25.28
C GLN A 259 21.80 7.88 -26.08
N GLY A 260 21.15 6.89 -25.44
CA GLY A 260 20.71 5.65 -26.09
C GLY A 260 21.86 4.66 -26.32
N ILE A 261 22.95 4.77 -25.56
CA ILE A 261 24.05 3.80 -25.56
C ILE A 261 23.61 2.56 -24.74
N GLU A 262 24.08 1.38 -25.14
CA GLU A 262 23.90 0.14 -24.37
C GLU A 262 24.56 0.27 -23.00
N GLN A 263 23.84 -0.15 -21.95
CA GLN A 263 24.32 -0.04 -20.58
C GLN A 263 25.34 -1.14 -20.25
N ALA A 264 26.34 -0.76 -19.46
CA ALA A 264 27.37 -1.63 -18.89
C ALA A 264 27.63 -1.26 -17.41
N ARG A 265 28.65 -1.86 -16.79
CA ARG A 265 28.98 -1.72 -15.35
C ARG A 265 29.04 -0.25 -14.89
N ARG A 266 29.68 0.61 -15.68
CA ARG A 266 29.81 2.05 -15.41
C ARG A 266 28.47 2.77 -15.22
N ASP A 267 27.41 2.32 -15.88
CA ASP A 267 26.13 3.02 -15.91
C ASP A 267 25.35 2.84 -14.61
N ASP A 268 25.50 1.69 -13.94
CA ASP A 268 25.01 1.48 -12.57
C ASP A 268 25.83 2.30 -11.56
N ILE A 269 27.15 2.40 -11.75
CA ILE A 269 28.04 3.21 -10.89
C ILE A 269 27.75 4.73 -11.01
N GLU A 270 27.56 5.26 -12.21
CA GLU A 270 27.14 6.67 -12.40
C GLU A 270 25.74 6.92 -11.79
N SER A 271 24.84 5.94 -11.92
CA SER A 271 23.49 6.03 -11.36
C SER A 271 23.49 5.99 -9.83
N LEU A 272 24.39 5.23 -9.19
CA LEU A 272 24.65 5.31 -7.75
C LEU A 272 25.11 6.71 -7.33
N GLY A 273 26.04 7.33 -8.08
CA GLY A 273 26.47 8.70 -7.82
C GLY A 273 25.33 9.72 -7.90
N ASN A 274 24.46 9.58 -8.91
CA ASN A 274 23.24 10.38 -9.04
C ASN A 274 22.23 10.14 -7.88
N VAL A 275 22.26 8.98 -7.21
CA VAL A 275 21.48 8.69 -5.99
C VAL A 275 22.13 9.28 -4.74
N PHE A 276 23.45 9.21 -4.58
CA PHE A 276 24.14 9.82 -3.44
C PHE A 276 23.94 11.34 -3.40
N MET A 277 24.08 12.02 -4.54
CA MET A 277 23.83 13.46 -4.63
C MET A 277 22.35 13.83 -4.44
N TYR A 278 21.43 12.93 -4.76
CA TYR A 278 20.01 13.13 -4.47
C TYR A 278 19.73 13.13 -2.96
N PHE A 279 20.34 12.19 -2.23
CA PHE A 279 20.20 12.11 -0.77
C PHE A 279 20.84 13.31 -0.05
N LEU A 280 22.01 13.76 -0.49
CA LEU A 280 22.69 14.92 0.09
C LEU A 280 21.93 16.24 -0.13
N ARG A 281 21.28 16.41 -1.29
CA ARG A 281 20.69 17.68 -1.72
C ARG A 281 19.17 17.80 -1.53
N GLY A 282 18.46 16.70 -1.27
CA GLY A 282 16.99 16.67 -1.31
C GLY A 282 16.39 16.66 -2.73
N ASN A 283 17.08 17.28 -3.69
CA ASN A 283 16.74 17.27 -5.11
C ASN A 283 17.99 17.32 -6.03
N LEU A 284 17.82 16.84 -7.26
CA LEU A 284 18.79 16.96 -8.35
C LEU A 284 18.42 18.13 -9.28
N PRO A 285 19.40 18.84 -9.89
CA PRO A 285 19.15 20.01 -10.77
C PRO A 285 18.28 19.76 -12.00
N TRP A 286 18.00 18.50 -12.35
CA TRP A 286 17.14 18.07 -13.46
C TRP A 286 15.75 17.56 -13.01
N GLN A 287 15.38 17.71 -11.73
CA GLN A 287 14.00 17.50 -11.27
C GLN A 287 13.07 18.66 -11.67
N GLY A 288 11.76 18.41 -11.67
CA GLY A 288 10.73 19.42 -12.02
C GLY A 288 10.63 19.81 -13.49
N LEU A 289 11.59 19.44 -14.34
CA LEU A 289 11.65 19.82 -15.76
C LEU A 289 10.36 19.47 -16.54
N LYS A 290 9.79 20.48 -17.20
CA LYS A 290 8.55 20.40 -17.98
C LYS A 290 8.83 20.15 -19.47
N ALA A 291 8.12 19.20 -20.06
CA ALA A 291 8.14 18.91 -21.50
C ALA A 291 6.78 18.35 -21.98
N PRO A 292 6.41 18.51 -23.27
CA PRO A 292 5.12 18.02 -23.82
C PRO A 292 4.97 16.49 -23.92
N THR A 293 6.08 15.73 -23.85
CA THR A 293 6.10 14.26 -23.96
C THR A 293 7.17 13.66 -23.05
N ASN A 294 7.03 12.38 -22.68
CA ASN A 294 8.05 11.67 -21.89
C ASN A 294 9.40 11.59 -22.63
N LYS A 295 9.41 11.38 -23.96
CA LYS A 295 10.66 11.38 -24.76
C LYS A 295 11.41 12.71 -24.64
N GLN A 296 10.71 13.83 -24.83
CA GLN A 296 11.29 15.17 -24.67
C GLN A 296 11.64 15.47 -23.20
N LYS A 297 10.93 14.90 -22.22
CA LYS A 297 11.27 15.05 -20.80
C LYS A 297 12.57 14.34 -20.46
N TYR A 298 12.76 13.12 -20.98
CA TYR A 298 13.98 12.34 -20.75
C TYR A 298 15.16 13.04 -21.44
N GLN A 299 15.00 13.45 -22.71
CA GLN A 299 15.98 14.27 -23.42
C GLN A 299 16.43 15.50 -22.61
N LYS A 300 15.49 16.33 -22.11
CA LYS A 300 15.81 17.49 -21.26
C LYS A 300 16.55 17.15 -19.96
N ILE A 301 16.29 15.98 -19.38
CA ILE A 301 17.02 15.50 -18.21
C ILE A 301 18.45 15.11 -18.59
N GLY A 302 18.65 14.43 -19.72
CA GLY A 302 19.97 14.14 -20.28
C GLY A 302 20.77 15.41 -20.60
N GLU A 303 20.15 16.38 -21.26
CA GLU A 303 20.72 17.70 -21.56
C GLU A 303 21.16 18.43 -20.27
N LYS A 304 20.29 18.51 -19.25
CA LYS A 304 20.67 19.14 -17.96
C LYS A 304 21.70 18.31 -17.17
N LYS A 305 21.76 16.99 -17.31
CA LYS A 305 22.85 16.16 -16.75
C LYS A 305 24.20 16.41 -17.42
N GLN A 306 24.20 16.66 -18.73
CA GLN A 306 25.42 16.96 -19.50
C GLN A 306 25.95 18.37 -19.23
N CYS A 307 25.08 19.38 -19.13
CA CYS A 307 25.54 20.75 -18.87
C CYS A 307 25.79 21.07 -17.38
N THR A 308 25.22 20.27 -16.45
CA THR A 308 25.56 20.37 -15.02
C THR A 308 26.93 19.74 -14.78
N SER A 309 27.92 20.57 -14.45
CA SER A 309 29.26 20.09 -14.09
C SER A 309 29.22 19.25 -12.81
N VAL A 310 30.22 18.39 -12.58
CA VAL A 310 30.30 17.63 -11.32
C VAL A 310 30.38 18.59 -10.14
N ARG A 311 31.24 19.62 -10.22
CA ARG A 311 31.43 20.63 -9.18
C ARG A 311 30.17 21.46 -8.85
N GLU A 312 29.31 21.74 -9.84
CA GLU A 312 27.97 22.36 -9.61
C GLU A 312 27.03 21.40 -8.86
N LEU A 313 27.13 20.10 -9.14
CA LEU A 313 26.31 19.08 -8.51
C LEU A 313 26.77 18.76 -7.07
N SER A 314 28.06 18.84 -6.77
CA SER A 314 28.65 18.53 -5.45
C SER A 314 29.02 19.75 -4.61
N GLU A 315 28.77 20.97 -5.09
CA GLU A 315 28.97 22.21 -4.32
C GLU A 315 28.33 22.13 -2.92
N GLY A 316 29.16 22.35 -1.89
CA GLY A 316 28.77 22.25 -0.47
C GLY A 316 28.99 20.89 0.20
N PHE A 317 29.50 19.89 -0.52
CA PHE A 317 29.74 18.53 -0.01
C PHE A 317 31.22 18.12 -0.12
N PRO A 318 31.66 17.02 0.54
CA PRO A 318 33.06 16.58 0.49
C PRO A 318 33.55 16.23 -0.92
N GLU A 319 34.82 16.53 -1.22
CA GLU A 319 35.40 16.38 -2.57
C GLU A 319 35.50 14.91 -3.05
N GLU A 320 35.35 13.95 -2.15
CA GLU A 320 35.24 12.53 -2.50
C GLU A 320 34.00 12.21 -3.33
N PHE A 321 32.92 12.99 -3.21
CA PHE A 321 31.75 12.89 -4.08
C PHE A 321 32.06 13.38 -5.50
N ASP A 322 32.89 14.43 -5.67
CA ASP A 322 33.42 14.83 -6.98
C ASP A 322 34.26 13.70 -7.58
N LYS A 323 35.23 13.18 -6.81
CA LYS A 323 36.15 12.11 -7.24
C LYS A 323 35.38 10.88 -7.71
N TYR A 324 34.36 10.46 -6.97
CA TYR A 324 33.47 9.37 -7.35
C TYR A 324 32.75 9.65 -8.68
N LEU A 325 32.14 10.82 -8.85
CA LEU A 325 31.37 11.17 -10.04
C LEU A 325 32.24 11.35 -11.30
N ILE A 326 33.44 11.92 -11.14
CA ILE A 326 34.43 12.05 -12.21
C ILE A 326 34.91 10.67 -12.63
N TYR A 327 35.26 9.80 -11.68
CA TYR A 327 35.62 8.41 -11.95
C TYR A 327 34.50 7.65 -12.69
N ALA A 328 33.27 7.73 -12.18
CA ALA A 328 32.11 7.05 -12.75
C ALA A 328 31.80 7.47 -14.20
N ARG A 329 31.90 8.77 -14.50
CA ARG A 329 31.64 9.32 -15.85
C ARG A 329 32.76 9.03 -16.86
N ASN A 330 33.99 8.83 -16.40
CA ASN A 330 35.17 8.63 -17.25
C ASN A 330 35.42 7.16 -17.65
N MET A 331 34.77 6.18 -17.00
CA MET A 331 34.89 4.77 -17.38
C MET A 331 34.43 4.50 -18.82
N LYS A 332 35.24 3.74 -19.56
CA LYS A 332 34.90 3.21 -20.89
C LYS A 332 33.86 2.08 -20.74
N PHE A 333 33.24 1.73 -21.86
CA PHE A 333 32.12 0.78 -21.89
C PHE A 333 32.44 -0.60 -21.31
N GLU A 334 33.66 -1.11 -21.48
CA GLU A 334 34.06 -2.46 -21.04
C GLU A 334 34.88 -2.47 -19.75
N ASP A 335 35.22 -1.30 -19.18
CA ASP A 335 36.09 -1.19 -18.00
C ASP A 335 35.52 -1.95 -16.77
N GLU A 336 36.42 -2.47 -15.93
CA GLU A 336 36.11 -3.05 -14.63
C GLU A 336 36.17 -1.93 -13.58
N PRO A 337 35.07 -1.60 -12.87
CA PRO A 337 35.11 -0.55 -11.86
C PRO A 337 36.04 -0.93 -10.69
N ASP A 338 36.83 0.02 -10.22
CA ASP A 338 37.59 -0.11 -8.98
C ASP A 338 36.65 0.20 -7.80
N TYR A 339 35.92 -0.83 -7.39
CA TYR A 339 35.01 -0.76 -6.25
C TYR A 339 35.73 -0.38 -4.95
N ASP A 340 36.99 -0.77 -4.80
CA ASP A 340 37.69 -0.68 -3.53
C ASP A 340 38.31 0.72 -3.36
N TYR A 341 38.74 1.36 -4.46
CA TYR A 341 38.94 2.81 -4.54
C TYR A 341 37.66 3.58 -4.22
N MET A 342 36.53 3.26 -4.88
CA MET A 342 35.26 3.95 -4.63
C MET A 342 34.77 3.78 -3.18
N ILE A 343 35.00 2.63 -2.56
CA ILE A 343 34.75 2.41 -1.12
C ILE A 343 35.72 3.21 -0.24
N SER A 344 37.00 3.33 -0.63
CA SER A 344 37.96 4.15 0.12
C SER A 344 37.58 5.63 0.14
N LEU A 345 36.99 6.16 -0.94
CA LEU A 345 36.48 7.54 -0.99
C LEU A 345 35.45 7.79 0.13
N PHE A 346 34.46 6.91 0.32
CA PHE A 346 33.47 7.07 1.39
C PHE A 346 34.05 6.82 2.79
N LYS A 347 35.11 6.01 2.92
CA LYS A 347 35.86 5.89 4.18
C LYS A 347 36.65 7.16 4.50
N SER A 348 37.24 7.81 3.50
CA SER A 348 37.88 9.13 3.65
C SER A 348 36.87 10.20 4.06
N VAL A 349 35.65 10.21 3.50
CA VAL A 349 34.57 11.11 3.95
C VAL A 349 34.32 10.98 5.45
N LEU A 350 34.11 9.74 5.95
CA LEU A 350 33.85 9.48 7.36
C LEU A 350 35.01 9.96 8.25
N TYR A 351 36.24 9.57 7.91
CA TYR A 351 37.45 10.00 8.60
C TYR A 351 37.61 11.53 8.62
N ASN A 352 37.38 12.21 7.50
CA ASN A 352 37.54 13.65 7.34
C ASN A 352 36.48 14.47 8.09
N ILE A 353 35.29 13.92 8.35
CA ILE A 353 34.27 14.55 9.20
C ILE A 353 34.34 14.14 10.68
N GLY A 354 35.27 13.24 11.05
CA GLY A 354 35.42 12.74 12.41
C GLY A 354 34.38 11.70 12.84
N GLU A 355 33.80 10.97 11.88
CA GLU A 355 32.77 9.93 12.09
C GLU A 355 33.30 8.54 11.72
N GLU A 356 32.62 7.49 12.19
CA GLU A 356 32.92 6.09 11.85
C GLU A 356 31.71 5.36 11.24
N ASP A 357 31.94 4.18 10.66
CA ASP A 357 30.87 3.31 10.16
C ASP A 357 30.31 2.45 11.31
N ASP A 358 29.60 3.11 12.23
CA ASP A 358 28.94 2.51 13.40
C ASP A 358 27.63 1.76 13.06
N GLY A 359 27.12 1.93 11.83
CA GLY A 359 25.83 1.39 11.39
C GLY A 359 24.60 2.20 11.84
N ILE A 360 24.78 3.35 12.48
CA ILE A 360 23.71 4.19 13.04
C ILE A 360 23.30 5.26 12.03
N PHE A 361 22.29 4.92 11.23
CA PHE A 361 21.72 5.81 10.22
C PHE A 361 20.69 6.80 10.77
N ASP A 362 20.49 7.91 10.05
CA ASP A 362 19.55 9.00 10.42
C ASP A 362 18.14 8.50 10.74
N TRP A 363 17.65 7.51 9.96
CA TRP A 363 16.32 6.95 10.15
C TRP A 363 16.21 6.11 11.41
N MET A 364 17.31 5.60 11.96
CA MET A 364 17.30 4.85 13.22
C MET A 364 17.17 5.81 14.41
N LEU A 365 17.86 6.95 14.36
CA LEU A 365 17.68 8.07 15.30
C LEU A 365 16.23 8.59 15.26
N GLU A 366 15.67 8.79 14.07
CA GLU A 366 14.29 9.26 13.90
C GLU A 366 13.25 8.23 14.36
N MET A 367 13.43 6.94 14.05
CA MET A 367 12.56 5.87 14.55
C MET A 367 12.55 5.82 16.08
N GLU A 368 13.73 5.89 16.72
CA GLU A 368 13.82 5.91 18.18
C GLU A 368 13.14 7.15 18.77
N ARG A 369 13.36 8.33 18.18
CA ARG A 369 12.70 9.58 18.57
C ARG A 369 11.18 9.48 18.49
N GLN A 370 10.64 8.88 17.44
CA GLN A 370 9.19 8.67 17.28
C GLN A 370 8.62 7.66 18.29
N LEU A 371 9.35 6.58 18.59
CA LEU A 371 8.95 5.62 19.63
C LEU A 371 8.92 6.28 21.01
N LYS A 372 9.97 7.05 21.38
CA LYS A 372 10.04 7.84 22.62
C LYS A 372 8.90 8.87 22.73
N ALA A 373 8.57 9.55 21.63
CA ALA A 373 7.44 10.49 21.59
C ALA A 373 6.08 9.78 21.74
N ARG A 374 5.89 8.60 21.13
CA ARG A 374 4.65 7.81 21.22
C ARG A 374 4.44 7.23 22.62
N GLU A 375 5.51 6.76 23.26
CA GLU A 375 5.54 6.35 24.67
C GLU A 375 5.10 7.49 25.60
N LYS A 376 5.69 8.69 25.44
CA LYS A 376 5.34 9.86 26.25
C LYS A 376 3.85 10.22 26.13
N ARG A 377 3.28 10.17 24.92
CA ARG A 377 1.84 10.38 24.69
C ARG A 377 0.98 9.35 25.39
N LYS A 378 1.23 8.05 25.20
CA LYS A 378 0.52 6.96 25.90
C LYS A 378 0.52 7.14 27.43
N ARG A 379 1.65 7.52 28.02
CA ARG A 379 1.76 7.74 29.48
C ARG A 379 0.95 8.95 29.94
N GLN A 380 0.90 10.02 29.14
CA GLN A 380 0.06 11.20 29.41
C GLN A 380 -1.45 10.88 29.23
N GLU A 381 -1.81 10.08 28.23
CA GLU A 381 -3.17 9.60 27.99
C GLU A 381 -3.66 8.70 29.14
N ALA A 382 -2.82 7.75 29.59
CA ALA A 382 -3.11 6.89 30.73
C ALA A 382 -3.21 7.67 32.05
N TYR A 383 -2.35 8.67 32.27
CA TYR A 383 -2.47 9.56 33.44
C TYR A 383 -3.79 10.34 33.43
N LYS A 384 -4.19 10.89 32.28
CA LYS A 384 -5.48 11.58 32.13
C LYS A 384 -6.68 10.65 32.38
N ALA A 385 -6.66 9.46 31.79
CA ALA A 385 -7.71 8.45 32.01
C ALA A 385 -7.83 8.07 33.51
N ASN A 386 -6.70 7.86 34.19
CA ASN A 386 -6.69 7.58 35.62
C ASN A 386 -7.20 8.78 36.45
N SER A 387 -6.87 10.03 36.08
CA SER A 387 -7.37 11.21 36.79
C SER A 387 -8.88 11.45 36.61
N ILE A 388 -9.47 10.96 35.51
CA ILE A 388 -10.94 10.96 35.34
C ILE A 388 -11.56 9.89 36.25
N LEU A 389 -10.97 8.69 36.27
CA LEU A 389 -11.40 7.57 37.13
C LEU A 389 -11.22 7.80 38.64
N THR A 390 -10.38 8.75 39.07
CA THR A 390 -10.35 9.21 40.47
C THR A 390 -11.48 10.20 40.76
N ASN A 391 -11.70 11.17 39.87
CA ASN A 391 -12.72 12.21 40.07
C ASN A 391 -14.16 11.66 40.07
N GLU A 392 -14.41 10.50 39.43
CA GLU A 392 -15.69 9.79 39.53
C GLU A 392 -15.87 9.02 40.85
N LYS A 393 -14.79 8.73 41.59
CA LYS A 393 -14.86 7.97 42.85
C LYS A 393 -15.16 8.83 44.08
N ASP A 394 -14.74 10.09 44.08
CA ASP A 394 -14.99 11.03 45.20
C ASP A 394 -16.48 11.36 45.41
N ASN A 395 -17.38 10.83 44.57
CA ASN A 395 -18.83 11.02 44.62
C ASN A 395 -19.65 9.75 44.94
N SER A 396 -19.00 8.63 45.36
CA SER A 396 -19.74 7.45 45.85
C SER A 396 -19.03 6.68 46.95
N ASN A 397 -19.56 6.76 48.18
CA ASN A 397 -19.24 5.84 49.27
C ASN A 397 -19.84 4.46 48.96
N LEU A 398 -19.00 3.45 48.72
CA LEU A 398 -19.32 2.03 48.93
C LEU A 398 -18.03 1.17 48.92
N SER A 399 -18.11 0.00 49.55
CA SER A 399 -16.98 -0.72 50.18
C SER A 399 -15.98 -1.42 49.26
N ASP A 400 -14.77 -1.63 49.77
CA ASP A 400 -13.68 -2.39 49.16
C ASP A 400 -14.02 -3.83 48.74
N HIS A 401 -13.46 -4.27 47.61
CA HIS A 401 -12.75 -5.57 47.56
C HIS A 401 -11.80 -5.82 46.35
N HIS A 402 -11.63 -4.89 45.39
CA HIS A 402 -11.04 -5.24 44.08
C HIS A 402 -9.67 -4.59 43.71
N TYR A 403 -8.92 -4.05 44.69
CA TYR A 403 -7.63 -3.35 44.44
C TYR A 403 -6.38 -4.09 44.98
N LEU A 404 -6.16 -5.34 44.58
CA LEU A 404 -5.03 -6.13 45.08
C LEU A 404 -4.29 -7.03 44.05
N LYS A 405 -4.51 -6.84 42.74
CA LYS A 405 -3.88 -7.68 41.69
C LYS A 405 -2.94 -6.97 40.71
N THR A 406 -2.80 -5.64 40.79
CA THR A 406 -1.93 -4.84 39.90
C THR A 406 -0.61 -4.41 40.55
N ASN A 407 -0.59 -4.17 41.87
CA ASN A 407 0.57 -3.59 42.55
C ASN A 407 1.72 -4.57 42.85
N GLN A 408 1.57 -5.88 42.59
CA GLN A 408 2.65 -6.85 42.83
C GLN A 408 3.77 -6.78 41.78
N LEU A 409 3.46 -6.57 40.49
CA LEU A 409 4.49 -6.50 39.44
C LEU A 409 5.38 -5.25 39.52
N GLN A 410 4.85 -4.11 39.98
CA GLN A 410 5.67 -2.90 40.14
C GLN A 410 6.66 -2.98 41.32
N ARG A 411 6.48 -3.91 42.27
CA ARG A 411 7.37 -4.04 43.44
C ARG A 411 8.65 -4.84 43.17
N GLN A 412 8.69 -5.67 42.11
CA GLN A 412 9.88 -6.46 41.77
C GLN A 412 10.92 -5.69 40.94
N ILE A 413 10.53 -4.65 40.20
CA ILE A 413 11.43 -3.88 39.32
C ILE A 413 12.28 -2.85 40.11
N SER A 414 11.89 -2.54 41.35
CA SER A 414 12.54 -1.51 42.18
C SER A 414 13.82 -1.95 42.90
N LEU A 415 14.20 -3.22 42.84
CA LEU A 415 15.26 -3.82 43.67
C LEU A 415 16.60 -4.09 42.94
N SER A 416 16.84 -3.43 41.80
CA SER A 416 18.07 -3.63 41.01
C SER A 416 18.71 -2.32 40.53
N LYS A 417 19.00 -1.40 41.47
CA LYS A 417 19.94 -0.29 41.28
C LYS A 417 20.83 -0.12 42.51
N PRO A 418 22.17 -0.04 42.38
CA PRO A 418 23.04 0.29 43.50
C PRO A 418 22.78 1.72 44.00
N GLU A 419 22.78 1.91 45.31
CA GLU A 419 22.67 3.23 45.92
C GLU A 419 23.98 4.03 45.76
N ARG A 420 23.86 5.36 45.74
CA ARG A 420 25.00 6.28 45.84
C ARG A 420 24.74 7.23 47.02
N SER A 421 25.49 7.03 48.10
CA SER A 421 25.34 7.76 49.36
C SER A 421 25.57 9.27 49.19
N GLN A 422 24.73 10.09 49.84
CA GLN A 422 24.90 11.54 49.91
C GLN A 422 25.57 11.95 51.23
N THR A 423 26.48 12.93 51.15
CA THR A 423 26.98 13.71 52.30
C THR A 423 27.18 15.18 51.87
N PRO A 424 27.14 16.17 52.79
CA PRO A 424 26.44 17.42 52.51
C PRO A 424 27.23 18.57 51.84
N GLN A 425 26.48 19.62 51.50
CA GLN A 425 26.91 20.85 50.82
C GLN A 425 27.97 21.68 51.58
N LYS A 426 28.85 22.39 50.84
CA LYS A 426 29.31 23.75 51.18
C LYS A 426 29.78 24.54 49.95
N HIS A 427 29.95 25.84 50.13
CA HIS A 427 29.95 26.93 49.14
C HIS A 427 30.94 26.85 47.94
N ARG A 428 30.39 27.07 46.73
CA ARG A 428 30.69 28.17 45.76
C ARG A 428 32.08 28.83 45.81
N GLU A 429 32.90 28.67 44.75
CA GLU A 429 33.48 29.79 43.94
C GLU A 429 34.11 29.30 42.59
N ARG A 430 35.10 30.00 42.01
CA ARG A 430 35.24 30.29 40.55
C ARG A 430 36.21 29.37 39.75
N ASN A 431 36.04 29.43 38.42
CA ASN A 431 36.98 29.08 37.32
C ASN A 431 38.40 29.69 37.46
N PRO A 432 39.45 29.27 36.66
CA PRO A 432 39.51 28.22 35.61
C PRO A 432 40.81 27.34 35.57
N SER A 433 40.92 26.48 34.54
CA SER A 433 42.13 26.14 33.74
C SER A 433 43.03 24.90 34.02
N PHE A 434 43.30 24.17 32.91
CA PHE A 434 44.52 23.47 32.44
C PHE A 434 45.19 22.23 33.14
N GLN A 435 45.57 21.28 32.26
CA GLN A 435 46.72 20.34 32.27
C GLN A 435 46.84 19.10 33.21
N SER A 436 46.55 17.93 32.62
CA SER A 436 47.55 16.90 32.24
C SER A 436 47.82 15.61 33.07
N LEU A 437 47.98 14.50 32.30
CA LEU A 437 48.85 13.31 32.46
C LEU A 437 48.52 12.11 33.41
N ASN A 438 48.53 10.93 32.76
CA ASN A 438 49.06 9.60 33.15
C ASN A 438 48.63 8.85 34.43
N THR A 439 47.92 7.73 34.25
CA THR A 439 48.39 6.31 34.40
C THR A 439 47.19 5.37 34.11
N SER A 440 47.22 4.30 33.30
CA SER A 440 48.15 3.18 33.08
C SER A 440 48.03 2.01 34.09
N LEU A 441 47.25 1.00 33.68
CA LEU A 441 47.40 -0.45 33.89
C LEU A 441 47.80 -1.03 35.27
N ASN A 442 46.88 -1.81 35.85
CA ASN A 442 47.10 -3.16 36.42
C ASN A 442 45.71 -3.87 36.36
N VAL A 443 45.48 -5.06 35.80
CA VAL A 443 46.22 -6.35 35.78
C VAL A 443 46.28 -7.02 37.15
N LEU A 444 45.56 -8.15 37.28
CA LEU A 444 45.92 -9.22 38.21
C LEU A 444 45.44 -10.56 37.65
N ASN A 445 46.40 -11.38 37.20
CA ASN A 445 46.19 -12.79 36.88
C ASN A 445 46.20 -13.63 38.16
N TYR A 446 45.60 -14.82 38.10
CA TYR A 446 46.12 -15.99 38.81
C TYR A 446 46.10 -17.21 37.89
N GLY A 447 47.28 -17.59 37.37
CA GLY A 447 47.58 -18.98 36.99
C GLY A 447 48.17 -19.69 38.21
N THR A 448 48.21 -21.02 38.29
CA THR A 448 49.27 -21.91 37.74
C THR A 448 49.12 -23.27 38.48
N ASP A 449 49.57 -24.44 38.04
CA ASP A 449 50.06 -25.01 36.76
C ASP A 449 49.82 -26.55 36.81
N LEU A 450 50.16 -27.29 35.75
CA LEU A 450 50.85 -28.61 35.73
C LEU A 450 50.51 -29.48 34.51
N GLY A 451 51.08 -29.12 33.36
CA GLY A 451 52.05 -29.95 32.61
C GLY A 451 51.74 -31.38 32.10
N LYS A 452 52.05 -31.55 30.80
CA LYS A 452 52.68 -32.72 30.12
C LYS A 452 51.81 -33.80 29.41
N ASN A 453 51.82 -33.68 28.08
CA ASN A 453 52.26 -34.68 27.08
C ASN A 453 51.36 -35.88 26.64
N TYR A 454 51.69 -36.32 25.40
CA TYR A 454 51.43 -37.61 24.72
C TYR A 454 50.14 -37.85 23.91
N SER A 455 50.34 -37.72 22.59
CA SER A 455 50.05 -38.72 21.54
C SER A 455 48.62 -39.10 21.10
N LYS A 456 48.53 -39.41 19.79
CA LYS A 456 47.45 -40.20 19.16
C LYS A 456 47.36 -41.61 19.77
N PRO A 457 46.25 -42.33 19.51
CA PRO A 457 46.35 -43.34 18.45
C PRO A 457 45.22 -43.28 17.39
N ASN A 458 45.47 -43.88 16.23
CA ASN A 458 44.41 -44.36 15.31
C ASN A 458 43.72 -45.59 15.93
N LEU A 459 42.53 -45.93 15.44
CA LEU A 459 42.20 -47.33 15.16
C LEU A 459 41.07 -47.44 14.12
N ASP A 460 41.36 -48.14 13.02
CA ASP A 460 40.43 -48.42 11.93
C ASP A 460 39.58 -49.68 12.18
N LYS A 461 38.37 -49.70 11.60
CA LYS A 461 37.72 -50.81 10.86
C LYS A 461 36.34 -50.34 10.39
N ASN A 462 35.99 -50.37 9.10
CA ASN A 462 35.85 -51.50 8.17
C ASN A 462 34.88 -52.57 8.65
N ASP A 463 33.64 -52.53 8.13
CA ASP A 463 33.01 -53.54 7.27
C ASP A 463 31.60 -53.00 6.91
N ALA A 464 31.16 -52.72 5.67
CA ALA A 464 31.32 -53.31 4.33
C ALA A 464 30.26 -54.37 3.98
N ILE A 465 29.73 -54.28 2.73
CA ILE A 465 28.81 -55.23 2.03
C ILE A 465 27.44 -55.47 2.74
N VAL A 466 26.26 -55.52 2.11
CA VAL A 466 25.80 -55.99 0.79
C VAL A 466 24.55 -55.20 0.33
N GLU A 467 24.42 -54.89 -0.97
CA GLU A 467 23.14 -54.47 -1.58
C GLU A 467 22.21 -55.66 -1.84
N THR A 468 20.89 -55.50 -1.80
CA THR A 468 20.03 -56.34 -2.68
C THR A 468 18.75 -55.66 -3.14
N THR A 469 18.60 -55.55 -4.46
CA THR A 469 17.39 -55.05 -5.14
C THR A 469 16.36 -56.15 -5.40
N LYS A 470 15.07 -55.81 -5.36
CA LYS A 470 14.02 -56.11 -6.38
C LYS A 470 12.67 -55.52 -5.91
N LYS A 471 12.00 -54.69 -6.71
CA LYS A 471 10.99 -55.05 -7.74
C LYS A 471 9.89 -55.97 -7.19
N GLY A 472 8.69 -55.44 -7.00
CA GLY A 472 7.47 -56.19 -6.65
C GLY A 472 6.55 -56.46 -7.85
N HIS A 473 5.33 -56.93 -7.60
CA HIS A 473 4.22 -56.98 -8.57
C HIS A 473 2.83 -56.98 -7.90
N THR A 474 1.78 -56.80 -8.72
CA THR A 474 0.36 -56.67 -8.37
C THR A 474 -0.43 -57.99 -8.41
N THR A 475 -1.54 -58.10 -7.66
CA THR A 475 -2.77 -58.83 -8.10
C THR A 475 -4.02 -58.42 -7.29
N ASN A 476 -5.23 -58.78 -7.77
CA ASN A 476 -6.55 -58.34 -7.26
C ASN A 476 -7.46 -59.48 -6.75
N GLY A 477 -8.41 -59.13 -5.87
CA GLY A 477 -9.71 -59.81 -5.64
C GLY A 477 -9.79 -60.80 -4.46
N LYS A 478 -10.98 -61.25 -4.00
CA LYS A 478 -12.38 -60.77 -4.11
C LYS A 478 -13.28 -61.65 -3.19
N SER A 479 -14.52 -61.23 -2.87
CA SER A 479 -15.58 -62.00 -2.14
C SER A 479 -15.30 -62.28 -0.63
N SER A 480 -16.21 -62.14 0.37
CA SER A 480 -17.69 -62.29 0.59
C SER A 480 -18.08 -63.66 1.17
N SER A 481 -18.97 -63.81 2.18
CA SER A 481 -19.69 -62.87 3.07
C SER A 481 -20.44 -63.62 4.22
N ASN A 482 -21.22 -62.88 5.02
CA ASN A 482 -22.22 -63.30 6.03
C ASN A 482 -21.68 -63.57 7.46
N LEU A 483 -22.16 -63.04 8.61
CA LEU A 483 -23.26 -62.14 9.05
C LEU A 483 -24.33 -62.81 9.95
N ILE A 484 -24.44 -62.35 11.20
CA ILE A 484 -25.59 -62.35 12.15
C ILE A 484 -25.17 -61.58 13.42
N LEU A 485 -26.01 -60.89 14.21
CA LEU A 485 -27.13 -59.99 13.89
C LEU A 485 -27.45 -59.12 15.14
N GLY A 486 -27.80 -57.84 14.94
CA GLY A 486 -28.51 -57.01 15.93
C GLY A 486 -27.65 -56.12 16.87
N ALA A 487 -28.09 -54.92 17.27
CA ALA A 487 -29.20 -54.12 16.77
C ALA A 487 -29.05 -52.62 17.10
N THR A 488 -29.12 -51.73 16.10
CA THR A 488 -29.47 -50.27 16.21
C THR A 488 -29.58 -49.58 14.83
N ALA A 489 -30.31 -50.19 13.89
CA ALA A 489 -30.43 -49.69 12.51
C ALA A 489 -31.58 -48.66 12.34
N ALA A 490 -31.31 -47.38 12.64
CA ALA A 490 -32.28 -46.29 12.42
C ALA A 490 -31.68 -44.95 11.94
N ALA A 491 -30.39 -44.68 12.17
CA ALA A 491 -29.84 -43.32 12.06
C ALA A 491 -29.07 -42.98 10.76
N ILE A 492 -28.77 -43.95 9.90
CA ILE A 492 -27.79 -43.77 8.80
C ILE A 492 -28.43 -43.79 7.39
N GLY A 493 -29.61 -44.41 7.23
CA GLY A 493 -30.19 -44.68 5.90
C GLY A 493 -30.72 -43.46 5.11
N VAL A 494 -31.11 -42.36 5.78
CA VAL A 494 -31.80 -41.23 5.11
C VAL A 494 -30.83 -40.24 4.46
N GLY A 495 -29.63 -40.05 5.04
CA GLY A 495 -28.70 -38.99 4.62
C GLY A 495 -28.15 -39.16 3.20
N ALA A 496 -27.81 -40.39 2.79
CA ALA A 496 -27.22 -40.66 1.49
C ALA A 496 -28.22 -40.52 0.32
N GLY A 497 -29.46 -40.98 0.51
CA GLY A 497 -30.50 -40.91 -0.53
C GLY A 497 -30.93 -39.47 -0.85
N TYR A 498 -31.07 -38.63 0.18
CA TYR A 498 -31.45 -37.22 0.00
C TYR A 498 -30.39 -36.41 -0.75
N TYR A 499 -29.11 -36.78 -0.62
CA TYR A 499 -27.99 -36.11 -1.31
C TYR A 499 -27.90 -36.43 -2.81
N TYR A 500 -28.47 -37.55 -3.27
CA TYR A 500 -28.38 -37.98 -4.67
C TYR A 500 -29.56 -37.51 -5.54
N LEU A 501 -30.72 -37.19 -4.95
CA LEU A 501 -31.98 -36.92 -5.68
C LEU A 501 -32.48 -35.46 -5.67
N GLN A 502 -31.70 -34.49 -5.18
CA GLN A 502 -31.94 -33.05 -5.43
C GLN A 502 -30.98 -32.44 -6.46
N GLY A 503 -30.65 -33.19 -7.51
CA GLY A 503 -30.04 -32.62 -8.71
C GLY A 503 -30.96 -31.56 -9.35
N LYS A 504 -30.39 -30.40 -9.68
CA LYS A 504 -31.07 -29.22 -10.28
C LYS A 504 -32.09 -28.49 -9.37
N LYS A 505 -31.59 -27.82 -8.34
CA LYS A 505 -32.04 -26.43 -8.08
C LYS A 505 -31.38 -25.51 -9.12
N PRO A 506 -32.04 -24.41 -9.55
CA PRO A 506 -31.43 -23.47 -10.49
C PRO A 506 -30.17 -22.86 -9.85
N ALA A 507 -29.12 -22.69 -10.64
CA ALA A 507 -27.90 -22.03 -10.16
C ALA A 507 -28.22 -20.59 -9.76
N ILE A 508 -27.83 -20.20 -8.54
CA ILE A 508 -27.57 -18.80 -8.25
C ILE A 508 -26.38 -18.44 -9.15
N PRO A 509 -26.49 -17.47 -10.07
CA PRO A 509 -25.38 -17.14 -10.95
C PRO A 509 -24.19 -16.64 -10.12
N ASP A 510 -22.98 -17.05 -10.52
CA ASP A 510 -21.75 -16.55 -9.90
C ASP A 510 -21.74 -15.01 -9.90
N PRO A 511 -21.20 -14.37 -8.84
CA PRO A 511 -21.11 -12.92 -8.79
C PRO A 511 -20.35 -12.41 -10.01
N ALA A 512 -20.96 -11.45 -10.72
CA ALA A 512 -20.46 -10.94 -11.97
C ALA A 512 -18.98 -10.53 -11.86
N PRO A 513 -18.09 -10.96 -12.77
CA PRO A 513 -16.69 -10.57 -12.68
C PRO A 513 -16.56 -9.05 -12.80
N VAL A 514 -15.63 -8.44 -12.06
CA VAL A 514 -15.50 -6.98 -12.01
C VAL A 514 -14.60 -6.47 -13.13
N ALA A 515 -15.08 -5.47 -13.88
CA ALA A 515 -14.43 -4.99 -15.09
C ALA A 515 -13.36 -3.89 -14.85
N LEU A 516 -13.46 -3.12 -13.77
CA LEU A 516 -12.42 -2.15 -13.42
C LEU A 516 -11.15 -2.83 -12.88
N VAL A 517 -10.02 -2.55 -13.53
CA VAL A 517 -8.69 -2.96 -13.06
C VAL A 517 -8.00 -1.78 -12.37
N PRO A 518 -7.61 -1.92 -11.08
CA PRO A 518 -6.84 -0.90 -10.37
C PRO A 518 -5.62 -0.43 -11.15
N ASP A 519 -5.44 0.89 -11.15
CA ASP A 519 -4.36 1.65 -11.78
C ASP A 519 -4.04 1.44 -13.27
N THR A 520 -4.72 0.50 -13.94
CA THR A 520 -4.58 0.16 -15.38
C THR A 520 -5.77 0.69 -16.18
N PHE A 521 -5.50 1.35 -17.32
CA PHE A 521 -6.57 1.76 -18.24
C PHE A 521 -7.06 0.57 -19.07
N VAL A 522 -8.35 0.26 -18.95
CA VAL A 522 -9.05 -0.77 -19.72
C VAL A 522 -9.95 -0.08 -20.75
N ASP A 523 -10.05 -0.65 -21.94
CA ASP A 523 -10.81 -0.09 -23.05
C ASP A 523 -12.28 -0.53 -23.00
N PHE A 524 -13.19 0.43 -22.91
CA PHE A 524 -14.64 0.21 -22.88
C PHE A 524 -15.31 0.83 -24.10
N LYS A 525 -16.11 0.03 -24.81
CA LYS A 525 -16.82 0.43 -26.02
C LYS A 525 -18.10 1.19 -25.68
N LEU A 526 -18.27 2.35 -26.31
CA LEU A 526 -19.48 3.18 -26.22
C LEU A 526 -20.61 2.49 -27.01
N SER A 527 -21.73 2.18 -26.37
CA SER A 527 -22.93 1.61 -27.02
C SER A 527 -24.00 2.66 -27.29
N LYS A 528 -24.13 3.67 -26.43
CA LYS A 528 -25.22 4.67 -26.51
C LYS A 528 -24.76 6.05 -26.05
N VAL A 529 -25.26 7.08 -26.73
CA VAL A 529 -25.15 8.48 -26.32
C VAL A 529 -26.56 9.06 -26.25
N GLU A 530 -26.91 9.68 -25.13
CA GLU A 530 -28.23 10.27 -24.90
C GLU A 530 -28.06 11.75 -24.52
N GLN A 531 -28.82 12.65 -25.14
CA GLN A 531 -28.85 14.07 -24.75
C GLN A 531 -29.76 14.23 -23.54
N VAL A 532 -29.26 14.84 -22.45
CA VAL A 532 -29.98 14.95 -21.16
C VAL A 532 -30.40 16.39 -20.86
N SER A 533 -29.56 17.36 -21.19
CA SER A 533 -29.89 18.79 -21.17
C SER A 533 -29.36 19.47 -22.43
N HIS A 534 -29.47 20.80 -22.52
CA HIS A 534 -28.87 21.56 -23.63
C HIS A 534 -27.34 21.39 -23.75
N ASP A 535 -26.65 21.08 -22.65
CA ASP A 535 -25.19 20.93 -22.62
C ASP A 535 -24.68 19.64 -21.96
N THR A 536 -25.56 18.75 -21.49
CA THR A 536 -25.17 17.53 -20.79
C THR A 536 -25.65 16.28 -21.53
N LYS A 537 -24.75 15.30 -21.67
CA LYS A 537 -24.99 14.01 -22.32
C LYS A 537 -24.72 12.84 -21.36
N LYS A 538 -25.45 11.75 -21.52
CA LYS A 538 -25.16 10.45 -20.90
C LYS A 538 -24.47 9.55 -21.92
N PHE A 539 -23.42 8.86 -21.50
CA PHE A 539 -22.64 7.93 -22.31
C PHE A 539 -22.68 6.55 -21.66
N THR A 540 -23.24 5.56 -22.37
CA THR A 540 -23.36 4.17 -21.91
C THR A 540 -22.26 3.33 -22.52
N PHE A 541 -21.45 2.69 -21.67
CA PHE A 541 -20.32 1.87 -22.08
C PHE A 541 -20.58 0.39 -21.77
N GLU A 542 -20.22 -0.48 -22.72
CA GLU A 542 -20.34 -1.93 -22.62
C GLU A 542 -19.30 -2.49 -21.64
N LEU A 543 -19.74 -3.38 -20.74
CA LEU A 543 -18.86 -4.24 -19.95
C LEU A 543 -18.79 -5.64 -20.57
N PRO A 544 -17.69 -6.41 -20.39
CA PRO A 544 -17.58 -7.73 -20.99
C PRO A 544 -18.68 -8.70 -20.49
N GLY A 545 -19.48 -9.28 -21.39
CA GLY A 545 -20.49 -10.27 -21.03
C GLY A 545 -21.47 -9.78 -19.95
N ASN A 546 -21.48 -10.45 -18.80
CA ASN A 546 -22.32 -10.10 -17.65
C ASN A 546 -21.59 -9.28 -16.57
N HIS A 547 -20.36 -8.79 -16.80
CA HIS A 547 -19.52 -8.17 -15.76
C HIS A 547 -20.20 -6.97 -15.07
N GLU A 548 -19.92 -6.81 -13.76
CA GLU A 548 -20.19 -5.58 -13.02
C GLU A 548 -19.03 -4.60 -13.19
N LEU A 549 -19.29 -3.30 -12.97
CA LEU A 549 -18.21 -2.31 -13.04
C LEU A 549 -17.15 -2.53 -11.92
N GLY A 550 -17.55 -3.02 -10.74
CA GLY A 550 -16.65 -3.17 -9.59
C GLY A 550 -16.30 -1.87 -8.87
N LEU A 551 -17.15 -0.85 -8.98
CA LEU A 551 -16.97 0.44 -8.32
C LEU A 551 -17.66 0.44 -6.94
N PRO A 552 -16.93 0.65 -5.83
CA PRO A 552 -17.53 0.85 -4.52
C PRO A 552 -18.19 2.23 -4.41
N VAL A 553 -19.06 2.37 -3.41
CA VAL A 553 -19.79 3.60 -3.06
C VAL A 553 -18.83 4.75 -2.80
N ALA A 554 -19.21 5.97 -3.19
CA ALA A 554 -18.33 7.15 -3.17
C ALA A 554 -17.00 6.88 -3.91
N GLY A 555 -17.07 6.07 -4.96
CA GLY A 555 -15.98 5.74 -5.86
C GLY A 555 -16.08 6.52 -7.17
N MET A 556 -14.94 6.75 -7.80
CA MET A 556 -14.85 7.37 -9.12
C MET A 556 -13.82 6.67 -9.99
N VAL A 557 -13.88 6.94 -11.30
CA VAL A 557 -12.99 6.38 -12.32
C VAL A 557 -12.22 7.49 -13.02
N MET A 558 -10.99 7.20 -13.45
CA MET A 558 -10.27 8.09 -14.37
C MET A 558 -10.58 7.68 -15.80
N ALA A 559 -11.26 8.54 -16.54
CA ALA A 559 -11.51 8.38 -17.97
C ALA A 559 -10.38 9.03 -18.78
N LYS A 560 -10.02 8.45 -19.93
CA LYS A 560 -8.91 8.89 -20.79
C LYS A 560 -9.28 8.81 -22.27
N LEU A 561 -9.04 9.92 -22.98
CA LEU A 561 -9.02 9.99 -24.44
C LEU A 561 -7.69 10.59 -24.89
N GLY A 562 -6.97 9.86 -25.74
CA GLY A 562 -5.63 10.21 -26.20
C GLY A 562 -4.68 10.51 -25.03
N LYS A 563 -4.28 11.78 -24.90
CA LYS A 563 -3.37 12.27 -23.83
C LYS A 563 -4.08 12.91 -22.64
N ILE A 564 -5.41 13.05 -22.67
CA ILE A 564 -6.17 13.79 -21.66
C ILE A 564 -6.88 12.79 -20.73
N VAL A 565 -6.62 12.91 -19.42
CA VAL A 565 -7.22 12.09 -18.37
C VAL A 565 -8.08 12.98 -17.46
N ARG A 566 -9.28 12.52 -17.06
CA ARG A 566 -10.19 13.25 -16.16
C ARG A 566 -10.95 12.31 -15.19
N PRO A 567 -11.24 12.76 -13.96
CA PRO A 567 -12.07 12.01 -13.01
C PRO A 567 -13.55 12.11 -13.39
N TYR A 568 -14.30 11.00 -13.28
CA TYR A 568 -15.75 10.95 -13.39
C TYR A 568 -16.35 9.96 -12.41
N THR A 569 -17.57 10.24 -11.96
CA THR A 569 -18.35 9.34 -11.11
C THR A 569 -19.47 8.70 -11.94
N PRO A 570 -19.44 7.38 -12.20
CA PRO A 570 -20.50 6.67 -12.90
C PRO A 570 -21.85 6.73 -12.17
N ILE A 571 -22.92 6.82 -12.96
CA ILE A 571 -24.32 6.91 -12.48
C ILE A 571 -25.11 5.62 -12.68
N SER A 572 -24.49 4.54 -13.16
CA SER A 572 -25.12 3.21 -13.17
C SER A 572 -25.33 2.71 -11.73
N PRO A 573 -26.31 1.81 -11.49
CA PRO A 573 -26.38 1.04 -10.26
C PRO A 573 -25.07 0.32 -9.95
N LYS A 574 -24.80 0.11 -8.66
CA LYS A 574 -23.61 -0.61 -8.15
C LYS A 574 -23.46 -2.00 -8.77
N HIS A 575 -24.57 -2.73 -8.85
CA HIS A 575 -24.71 -4.06 -9.42
C HIS A 575 -25.31 -4.03 -10.83
N ALA A 576 -24.87 -3.08 -11.66
CA ALA A 576 -25.25 -3.01 -13.08
C ALA A 576 -24.41 -4.00 -13.89
N ASN A 577 -25.05 -5.02 -14.44
CA ASN A 577 -24.43 -6.04 -15.27
C ASN A 577 -24.34 -5.58 -16.73
N GLY A 578 -23.18 -5.76 -17.37
CA GLY A 578 -22.98 -5.54 -18.80
C GLY A 578 -22.85 -4.08 -19.25
N TYR A 579 -23.02 -3.09 -18.37
CA TYR A 579 -22.81 -1.68 -18.72
C TYR A 579 -22.44 -0.77 -17.54
N PHE A 580 -21.90 0.42 -17.86
CA PHE A 580 -21.90 1.57 -16.96
C PHE A 580 -22.24 2.88 -17.68
N ASP A 581 -22.82 3.84 -16.96
CA ASP A 581 -23.21 5.15 -17.49
C ASP A 581 -22.34 6.27 -16.92
N LEU A 582 -21.79 7.14 -17.78
CA LEU A 582 -21.17 8.41 -17.40
C LEU A 582 -22.08 9.59 -17.80
N LEU A 583 -22.35 10.50 -16.87
CA LEU A 583 -23.10 11.74 -17.13
C LEU A 583 -22.13 12.93 -17.22
N ILE A 584 -21.99 13.49 -18.42
CA ILE A 584 -20.90 14.41 -18.76
C ILE A 584 -21.46 15.71 -19.36
N LYS A 585 -21.16 16.83 -18.68
CA LYS A 585 -21.45 18.20 -19.13
C LYS A 585 -20.38 18.65 -20.13
N ILE A 586 -20.80 19.16 -21.27
CA ILE A 586 -19.95 19.58 -22.38
C ILE A 586 -19.62 21.06 -22.23
N TYR A 587 -18.38 21.37 -21.87
CA TYR A 587 -17.91 22.75 -21.73
C TYR A 587 -17.28 23.24 -23.04
N PRO A 588 -17.62 24.43 -23.58
CA PRO A 588 -17.03 24.96 -24.81
C PRO A 588 -15.49 25.00 -24.82
N THR A 589 -14.88 25.38 -23.68
CA THR A 589 -13.42 25.42 -23.49
C THR A 589 -12.84 24.11 -22.92
N GLY A 590 -13.68 23.10 -22.67
CA GLY A 590 -13.32 21.87 -21.97
C GLY A 590 -12.61 20.85 -22.85
N LYS A 591 -11.27 20.89 -22.88
CA LYS A 591 -10.44 20.02 -23.75
C LYS A 591 -10.76 18.52 -23.70
N PHE A 592 -11.18 17.97 -22.56
CA PHE A 592 -11.62 16.57 -22.49
C PHE A 592 -13.04 16.38 -23.00
N THR A 593 -13.96 17.24 -22.56
CA THR A 593 -15.39 17.10 -22.86
C THR A 593 -15.72 17.41 -24.31
N GLN A 594 -14.92 18.22 -25.00
CA GLN A 594 -15.02 18.41 -26.45
C GLN A 594 -14.58 17.18 -27.26
N GLU A 595 -13.62 16.37 -26.78
CA GLU A 595 -13.31 15.10 -27.43
C GLU A 595 -14.39 14.05 -27.15
N VAL A 596 -14.86 13.94 -25.91
CA VAL A 596 -16.01 13.07 -25.56
C VAL A 596 -17.26 13.42 -26.36
N ASN A 597 -17.53 14.71 -26.59
CA ASN A 597 -18.71 15.17 -27.35
C ASN A 597 -18.75 14.67 -28.81
N LYS A 598 -17.59 14.32 -29.39
CA LYS A 598 -17.45 13.79 -30.75
C LYS A 598 -17.71 12.29 -30.84
N MET A 599 -17.64 11.57 -29.72
CA MET A 599 -17.72 10.11 -29.70
C MET A 599 -19.10 9.62 -30.16
N LYS A 600 -19.10 8.47 -30.84
CA LYS A 600 -20.27 7.77 -31.37
C LYS A 600 -20.28 6.31 -30.89
N PRO A 601 -21.44 5.63 -30.89
CA PRO A 601 -21.50 4.20 -30.68
C PRO A 601 -20.48 3.43 -31.55
N GLY A 602 -19.67 2.59 -30.91
CA GLY A 602 -18.51 1.94 -31.52
C GLY A 602 -17.16 2.48 -31.03
N ASP A 603 -17.07 3.77 -30.66
CA ASP A 603 -15.83 4.36 -30.15
C ASP A 603 -15.44 3.82 -28.76
N VAL A 604 -14.16 3.95 -28.41
CA VAL A 604 -13.60 3.43 -27.15
C VAL A 604 -13.22 4.55 -26.20
N LEU A 605 -13.61 4.42 -24.93
CA LEU A 605 -13.10 5.21 -23.82
C LEU A 605 -12.20 4.33 -22.95
N GLN A 606 -10.95 4.76 -22.70
CA GLN A 606 -10.08 4.04 -21.77
C GLN A 606 -10.41 4.50 -20.34
N VAL A 607 -10.67 3.58 -19.41
CA VAL A 607 -11.06 3.89 -18.03
C VAL A 607 -10.23 3.08 -17.04
N LYS A 608 -9.80 3.72 -15.95
CA LYS A 608 -9.16 3.04 -14.81
C LYS A 608 -9.80 3.36 -13.46
N GLY A 609 -9.73 2.42 -12.53
CA GLY A 609 -10.31 2.52 -11.20
C GLY A 609 -10.45 1.14 -10.55
N PRO A 610 -11.22 0.98 -9.47
CA PRO A 610 -11.90 2.04 -8.73
C PRO A 610 -10.95 2.96 -7.96
N ILE A 611 -11.25 4.26 -7.89
CA ILE A 611 -10.64 5.19 -6.93
C ILE A 611 -11.68 5.54 -5.87
N VAL A 612 -11.50 5.01 -4.67
CA VAL A 612 -12.37 5.28 -3.50
C VAL A 612 -12.08 6.70 -3.00
N LYS A 613 -13.10 7.56 -2.88
CA LYS A 613 -12.95 8.90 -2.27
C LYS A 613 -13.24 8.89 -0.77
N TRP A 614 -14.25 8.15 -0.36
CA TRP A 614 -14.62 7.94 1.03
C TRP A 614 -15.13 6.50 1.18
N ASN A 615 -14.61 5.78 2.16
CA ASN A 615 -15.08 4.43 2.48
C ASN A 615 -16.33 4.54 3.38
N TYR A 616 -17.47 4.83 2.76
CA TYR A 616 -18.77 4.95 3.43
C TYR A 616 -19.10 3.69 4.26
N LYS A 617 -19.74 3.88 5.41
CA LYS A 617 -20.28 2.78 6.23
C LYS A 617 -21.74 3.08 6.63
N PRO A 618 -22.64 2.10 6.56
CA PRO A 618 -23.99 2.21 7.08
C PRO A 618 -24.04 2.74 8.52
N ASN A 619 -24.96 3.67 8.78
CA ASN A 619 -25.16 4.34 10.07
C ASN A 619 -23.92 5.06 10.67
N GLU A 620 -22.86 5.34 9.89
CA GLU A 620 -21.67 6.08 10.38
C GLU A 620 -22.04 7.50 10.85
N PHE A 621 -22.99 8.13 10.16
CA PHE A 621 -23.52 9.46 10.46
C PHE A 621 -25.04 9.39 10.61
N GLN A 622 -25.60 10.18 11.53
CA GLN A 622 -27.06 10.28 11.70
C GLN A 622 -27.70 11.01 10.52
N THR A 623 -27.03 12.03 9.99
CA THR A 623 -27.46 12.78 8.80
C THR A 623 -26.28 13.05 7.87
N ILE A 624 -26.46 12.87 6.56
CA ILE A 624 -25.55 13.36 5.53
C ILE A 624 -26.20 14.53 4.81
N GLY A 625 -25.65 15.72 4.97
CA GLY A 625 -25.96 16.89 4.15
C GLY A 625 -25.17 16.84 2.83
N MET A 626 -25.79 17.28 1.74
CA MET A 626 -25.19 17.26 0.41
C MET A 626 -25.50 18.58 -0.31
N VAL A 627 -24.49 19.15 -0.99
CA VAL A 627 -24.66 20.31 -1.87
C VAL A 627 -24.08 19.99 -3.24
N ALA A 628 -24.97 19.83 -4.22
CA ALA A 628 -24.66 19.48 -5.60
C ALA A 628 -24.88 20.67 -6.55
N GLY A 629 -24.11 20.73 -7.62
CA GLY A 629 -24.35 21.64 -8.75
C GLY A 629 -24.07 20.99 -10.10
N GLY A 630 -25.05 21.01 -11.03
CA GLY A 630 -24.98 20.30 -12.31
C GLY A 630 -24.56 18.83 -12.15
N THR A 631 -23.55 18.36 -12.91
CA THR A 631 -23.03 16.99 -12.81
C THR A 631 -22.35 16.66 -11.46
N GLY A 632 -22.24 17.61 -10.54
CA GLY A 632 -21.89 17.34 -9.13
C GLY A 632 -22.91 16.48 -8.37
N ILE A 633 -24.09 16.23 -8.95
CA ILE A 633 -25.06 15.25 -8.46
C ILE A 633 -24.54 13.80 -8.50
N THR A 634 -23.60 13.49 -9.39
CA THR A 634 -23.16 12.11 -9.69
C THR A 634 -22.58 11.33 -8.49
N PRO A 635 -21.69 11.88 -7.62
CA PRO A 635 -21.31 11.21 -6.37
C PRO A 635 -22.42 11.16 -5.32
N MET A 636 -23.31 12.15 -5.28
CA MET A 636 -24.41 12.18 -4.32
C MET A 636 -25.38 11.03 -4.58
N LEU A 637 -25.71 10.79 -5.85
CA LEU A 637 -26.57 9.69 -6.28
C LEU A 637 -26.05 8.31 -5.85
N GLN A 638 -24.73 8.08 -5.85
CA GLN A 638 -24.16 6.81 -5.36
C GLN A 638 -24.40 6.61 -3.86
N VAL A 639 -24.16 7.64 -3.05
CA VAL A 639 -24.39 7.59 -1.60
C VAL A 639 -25.88 7.43 -1.31
N ILE A 640 -26.73 8.20 -1.99
CA ILE A 640 -28.19 8.11 -1.88
C ILE A 640 -28.67 6.69 -2.17
N ARG A 641 -28.29 6.09 -3.31
CA ARG A 641 -28.73 4.75 -3.67
C ARG A 641 -28.22 3.68 -2.70
N GLU A 642 -26.99 3.74 -2.19
CA GLU A 642 -26.51 2.75 -1.22
C GLU A 642 -27.32 2.79 0.08
N VAL A 643 -27.50 3.98 0.66
CA VAL A 643 -28.27 4.19 1.89
C VAL A 643 -29.71 3.70 1.70
N LEU A 644 -30.38 4.15 0.62
CA LEU A 644 -31.79 3.84 0.41
C LEU A 644 -32.02 2.35 0.09
N ASN A 645 -31.15 1.73 -0.71
CA ASN A 645 -31.22 0.29 -1.01
C ASN A 645 -30.86 -0.62 0.19
N ASN A 646 -30.37 -0.06 1.30
CA ASN A 646 -30.07 -0.77 2.53
C ASN A 646 -31.14 -0.47 3.60
N PRO A 647 -32.09 -1.39 3.89
CA PRO A 647 -33.10 -1.17 4.93
C PRO A 647 -32.53 -1.09 6.36
N GLN A 648 -31.27 -1.52 6.57
CA GLN A 648 -30.58 -1.39 7.85
C GLN A 648 -29.85 -0.05 8.00
N ASP A 649 -29.89 0.82 6.99
CA ASP A 649 -29.34 2.18 7.04
C ASP A 649 -30.38 3.20 7.49
N GLN A 650 -30.18 3.77 8.68
CA GLN A 650 -31.04 4.80 9.24
C GLN A 650 -30.44 6.21 9.10
N THR A 651 -29.32 6.34 8.38
CA THR A 651 -28.73 7.63 7.99
C THR A 651 -29.74 8.44 7.16
N LYS A 652 -30.09 9.63 7.64
CA LYS A 652 -30.90 10.60 6.90
C LYS A 652 -30.05 11.34 5.88
N LEU A 653 -30.65 11.76 4.77
CA LEU A 653 -30.00 12.38 3.63
C LEU A 653 -30.70 13.70 3.30
N LYS A 654 -29.92 14.77 3.15
CA LYS A 654 -30.44 16.10 2.83
C LYS A 654 -29.68 16.72 1.67
N LEU A 655 -30.30 16.78 0.50
CA LEU A 655 -29.69 17.27 -0.74
C LEU A 655 -30.17 18.67 -1.11
N ILE A 656 -29.27 19.65 -1.12
CA ILE A 656 -29.45 20.91 -1.85
C ILE A 656 -28.88 20.73 -3.26
N PHE A 657 -29.67 20.97 -4.31
CA PHE A 657 -29.21 20.79 -5.69
C PHE A 657 -29.44 22.07 -6.54
N GLY A 658 -28.35 22.81 -6.75
CA GLY A 658 -28.30 24.07 -7.50
C GLY A 658 -28.13 23.88 -9.00
N ASN A 659 -29.04 24.46 -9.78
CA ASN A 659 -29.08 24.38 -11.24
C ASN A 659 -29.29 25.76 -11.88
N VAL A 660 -29.15 25.87 -13.20
CA VAL A 660 -29.34 27.18 -13.88
C VAL A 660 -30.83 27.45 -14.13
N SER A 661 -31.53 26.51 -14.74
CA SER A 661 -32.99 26.55 -14.93
C SER A 661 -33.64 25.23 -14.48
N PRO A 662 -34.99 25.15 -14.39
CA PRO A 662 -35.68 23.89 -14.09
C PRO A 662 -35.34 22.76 -15.07
N LYS A 663 -34.98 23.09 -16.32
CA LYS A 663 -34.61 22.17 -17.39
C LYS A 663 -33.17 21.64 -17.27
N ASP A 664 -32.37 22.20 -16.36
CA ASP A 664 -31.00 21.76 -16.10
C ASP A 664 -30.88 20.84 -14.88
N ILE A 665 -32.00 20.52 -14.19
CA ILE A 665 -32.04 19.61 -13.05
C ILE A 665 -31.84 18.17 -13.53
N LEU A 666 -30.57 17.76 -13.63
CA LEU A 666 -30.19 16.44 -14.10
C LEU A 666 -30.75 15.33 -13.20
N LEU A 667 -31.31 14.27 -13.80
CA LEU A 667 -31.84 13.08 -13.11
C LEU A 667 -33.05 13.36 -12.18
N LYS A 668 -33.76 14.48 -12.36
CA LYS A 668 -34.90 14.89 -11.51
C LYS A 668 -35.92 13.77 -11.25
N ASP A 669 -36.36 13.06 -12.28
CA ASP A 669 -37.40 12.03 -12.14
C ASP A 669 -36.94 10.81 -11.33
N GLU A 670 -35.63 10.50 -11.34
CA GLU A 670 -35.06 9.49 -10.46
C GLU A 670 -34.95 10.02 -9.02
N LEU A 671 -34.48 11.26 -8.84
CA LEU A 671 -34.32 11.89 -7.53
C LEU A 671 -35.67 12.06 -6.81
N ASP A 672 -36.71 12.50 -7.52
CA ASP A 672 -38.07 12.62 -6.99
C ASP A 672 -38.67 11.26 -6.61
N LYS A 673 -38.35 10.20 -7.37
CA LYS A 673 -38.75 8.83 -7.04
C LYS A 673 -38.00 8.30 -5.81
N LEU A 674 -36.70 8.60 -5.67
CA LEU A 674 -35.92 8.24 -4.48
C LEU A 674 -36.36 9.03 -3.24
N ALA A 675 -36.81 10.27 -3.40
CA ALA A 675 -37.36 11.12 -2.33
C ALA A 675 -38.76 10.68 -1.83
N GLN A 676 -39.31 9.57 -2.34
CA GLN A 676 -40.45 8.88 -1.74
C GLN A 676 -40.04 8.10 -0.48
N ASP A 677 -38.74 7.82 -0.28
CA ASP A 677 -38.24 7.29 0.99
C ASP A 677 -38.05 8.44 2.01
N PRO A 678 -38.65 8.34 3.22
CA PRO A 678 -38.60 9.40 4.23
C PRO A 678 -37.20 9.67 4.80
N ARG A 679 -36.18 8.89 4.42
CA ARG A 679 -34.77 9.17 4.72
C ARG A 679 -34.17 10.23 3.80
N LEU A 680 -34.75 10.55 2.63
CA LEU A 680 -34.21 11.51 1.67
C LEU A 680 -35.07 12.77 1.51
N GLU A 681 -34.51 13.91 1.89
CA GLU A 681 -35.10 15.24 1.68
C GLU A 681 -34.32 15.99 0.57
N ILE A 682 -35.00 16.57 -0.41
CA ILE A 682 -34.37 17.29 -1.53
C ILE A 682 -34.91 18.73 -1.64
N GLN A 683 -34.00 19.70 -1.58
CA GLN A 683 -34.24 21.10 -1.91
C GLN A 683 -33.56 21.42 -3.25
N TYR A 684 -34.34 21.40 -4.32
CA TYR A 684 -33.92 21.99 -5.59
C TYR A 684 -33.90 23.53 -5.50
N ILE A 685 -32.97 24.16 -6.21
CA ILE A 685 -32.83 25.62 -6.37
C ILE A 685 -32.34 25.92 -7.80
N VAL A 686 -32.83 27.02 -8.40
CA VAL A 686 -32.42 27.46 -9.74
C VAL A 686 -32.10 28.95 -9.79
N ASP A 687 -31.04 29.33 -10.51
CA ASP A 687 -30.68 30.74 -10.76
C ASP A 687 -31.80 31.47 -11.53
N LYS A 688 -32.39 30.80 -12.53
CA LYS A 688 -33.40 31.34 -13.46
C LYS A 688 -34.63 30.45 -13.47
N GLY A 689 -35.58 30.77 -12.60
CA GLY A 689 -36.91 30.15 -12.63
C GLY A 689 -37.68 30.53 -13.90
N ASP A 690 -38.46 29.61 -14.43
CA ASP A 690 -39.47 29.89 -15.46
C ASP A 690 -40.89 29.85 -14.84
N LYS A 691 -41.94 30.04 -15.65
CA LYS A 691 -43.33 30.08 -15.18
C LYS A 691 -43.83 28.79 -14.52
N SER A 692 -43.12 27.67 -14.66
CA SER A 692 -43.43 26.41 -13.98
C SER A 692 -42.71 26.25 -12.63
N TRP A 693 -41.80 27.16 -12.28
CA TRP A 693 -40.95 27.02 -11.10
C TRP A 693 -41.61 27.57 -9.82
N THR A 694 -41.91 26.66 -8.90
CA THR A 694 -42.45 26.98 -7.57
C THR A 694 -41.43 26.82 -6.43
N GLY A 695 -40.21 26.36 -6.73
CA GLY A 695 -39.14 26.19 -5.75
C GLY A 695 -38.40 27.49 -5.41
N LYS A 696 -37.41 27.40 -4.51
CA LYS A 696 -36.52 28.53 -4.19
C LYS A 696 -35.68 28.92 -5.43
N THR A 697 -35.38 30.20 -5.58
CA THR A 697 -34.57 30.76 -6.69
C THR A 697 -33.27 31.39 -6.19
N GLY A 698 -32.30 31.53 -7.08
CA GLY A 698 -30.96 32.03 -6.77
C GLY A 698 -29.99 30.96 -6.26
N TYR A 699 -29.00 31.41 -5.50
CA TYR A 699 -27.84 30.61 -5.07
C TYR A 699 -28.02 29.99 -3.67
N VAL A 700 -27.15 29.05 -3.31
CA VAL A 700 -27.09 28.50 -1.95
C VAL A 700 -26.70 29.61 -0.96
N THR A 701 -27.63 30.02 -0.11
CA THR A 701 -27.39 31.05 0.91
C THR A 701 -26.98 30.46 2.26
N GLU A 702 -26.39 31.29 3.12
CA GLU A 702 -26.11 30.93 4.51
C GLU A 702 -27.38 30.50 5.27
N GLN A 703 -28.49 31.20 5.04
CA GLN A 703 -29.78 30.86 5.64
C GLN A 703 -30.30 29.51 5.13
N LEU A 704 -30.18 29.22 3.83
CA LEU A 704 -30.61 27.92 3.30
C LEU A 704 -29.83 26.74 3.90
N ILE A 705 -28.53 26.93 4.18
CA ILE A 705 -27.72 25.92 4.86
C ILE A 705 -28.21 25.74 6.31
N LYS A 706 -28.51 26.83 7.03
CA LYS A 706 -29.05 26.81 8.41
C LYS A 706 -30.43 26.16 8.51
N ASP A 707 -31.33 26.48 7.57
CA ASP A 707 -32.72 25.98 7.56
C ASP A 707 -32.78 24.48 7.27
N PHE A 708 -31.92 24.01 6.35
CA PHE A 708 -32.09 22.72 5.70
C PHE A 708 -31.08 21.68 6.17
N LEU A 709 -29.78 21.99 6.20
CA LEU A 709 -28.70 21.01 6.44
C LEU A 709 -28.44 20.78 7.94
N PRO A 710 -27.86 19.62 8.33
CA PRO A 710 -27.54 19.36 9.74
C PRO A 710 -26.51 20.35 10.28
N ALA A 711 -26.79 20.92 11.45
CA ALA A 711 -25.94 21.90 12.13
C ALA A 711 -24.51 21.37 12.42
N PRO A 712 -23.49 22.23 12.51
CA PRO A 712 -22.12 21.82 12.85
C PRO A 712 -22.02 21.26 14.28
N ASN A 713 -20.98 20.45 14.51
CA ASN A 713 -20.72 19.72 15.75
C ASN A 713 -21.80 18.69 16.11
N THR A 714 -22.52 18.18 15.09
CA THR A 714 -23.46 17.06 15.22
C THR A 714 -22.83 15.77 14.66
N ASN A 715 -23.48 14.60 14.86
CA ASN A 715 -23.07 13.38 14.16
C ASN A 715 -23.52 13.42 12.69
N SER A 716 -22.89 14.27 11.89
CA SER A 716 -23.22 14.47 10.49
C SER A 716 -21.99 14.61 9.58
N ARG A 717 -22.24 14.46 8.27
CA ARG A 717 -21.26 14.69 7.21
C ARG A 717 -21.84 15.67 6.20
N ILE A 718 -21.03 16.64 5.74
CA ILE A 718 -21.39 17.48 4.60
C ILE A 718 -20.60 17.03 3.36
N LEU A 719 -21.29 16.80 2.25
CA LEU A 719 -20.70 16.45 0.95
C LEU A 719 -20.88 17.61 -0.04
N THR A 720 -19.83 18.05 -0.73
CA THR A 720 -19.93 19.11 -1.76
C THR A 720 -19.31 18.68 -3.09
N CYS A 721 -20.04 18.95 -4.19
CA CYS A 721 -19.53 18.73 -5.55
C CYS A 721 -20.26 19.62 -6.57
N GLY A 722 -19.53 20.27 -7.47
CA GLY A 722 -20.13 21.13 -8.50
C GLY A 722 -19.11 22.01 -9.21
N PRO A 723 -19.56 23.07 -9.92
CA PRO A 723 -18.68 24.01 -10.60
C PRO A 723 -17.72 24.70 -9.61
N PRO A 724 -16.47 25.03 -10.02
CA PRO A 724 -15.49 25.66 -9.13
C PRO A 724 -15.98 26.92 -8.39
N PRO A 725 -16.76 27.85 -8.99
CA PRO A 725 -17.30 28.99 -8.24
C PRO A 725 -18.18 28.58 -7.05
N MET A 726 -18.99 27.53 -7.21
CA MET A 726 -19.85 27.01 -6.14
C MET A 726 -19.03 26.39 -5.01
N VAL A 727 -18.08 25.52 -5.36
CA VAL A 727 -17.23 24.83 -4.36
C VAL A 727 -16.34 25.83 -3.61
N ASN A 728 -15.83 26.85 -4.30
CA ASN A 728 -15.03 27.92 -3.69
C ASN A 728 -15.87 28.75 -2.71
N ALA A 729 -17.08 29.18 -3.09
CA ALA A 729 -17.95 30.00 -2.24
C ALA A 729 -18.45 29.24 -0.99
N LEU A 730 -18.72 27.93 -1.14
CA LEU A 730 -19.22 27.09 -0.05
C LEU A 730 -18.10 26.65 0.91
N THR A 731 -16.99 26.14 0.37
CA THR A 731 -16.01 25.35 1.13
C THR A 731 -14.53 25.70 0.87
N GLY A 732 -14.26 26.63 -0.05
CA GLY A 732 -12.92 26.82 -0.61
C GLY A 732 -12.50 25.72 -1.61
N PRO A 733 -11.46 25.98 -2.41
CA PRO A 733 -10.94 25.01 -3.39
C PRO A 733 -10.33 23.77 -2.73
N LYS A 734 -10.00 22.77 -3.54
CA LYS A 734 -9.05 21.70 -3.17
C LYS A 734 -7.61 22.16 -3.41
N ASN A 735 -6.68 21.48 -2.76
CA ASN A 735 -5.26 21.65 -3.05
C ASN A 735 -4.90 21.11 -4.45
N PRO A 736 -3.78 21.54 -5.07
CA PRO A 736 -3.34 21.07 -6.39
C PRO A 736 -3.03 19.56 -6.49
N ASP A 737 -2.84 18.88 -5.36
CA ASP A 737 -2.65 17.43 -5.22
C ASP A 737 -3.97 16.65 -5.10
N PHE A 738 -5.12 17.33 -5.20
CA PHE A 738 -6.49 16.82 -4.99
C PHE A 738 -6.82 16.42 -3.53
N SER A 739 -5.97 16.73 -2.55
CA SER A 739 -6.34 16.67 -1.14
C SER A 739 -7.42 17.73 -0.80
N GLN A 740 -8.09 17.56 0.35
CA GLN A 740 -9.27 18.38 0.72
C GLN A 740 -8.98 19.88 0.83
N GLY A 741 -7.71 20.28 1.06
CA GLY A 741 -7.34 21.67 1.31
C GLY A 741 -7.95 22.23 2.59
N GLU A 742 -7.82 23.54 2.79
CA GLU A 742 -8.47 24.23 3.91
C GLU A 742 -9.99 24.35 3.69
N LEU A 743 -10.75 24.38 4.78
CA LEU A 743 -12.16 24.72 4.76
C LEU A 743 -12.33 26.23 4.92
N THR A 744 -12.77 26.89 3.85
CA THR A 744 -13.15 28.32 3.84
C THR A 744 -14.60 28.48 3.37
N GLY A 745 -15.03 29.68 2.98
CA GLY A 745 -16.39 29.92 2.47
C GLY A 745 -17.50 29.81 3.52
N LEU A 746 -18.75 29.64 3.07
CA LEU A 746 -19.94 29.63 3.93
C LEU A 746 -19.89 28.56 5.02
N PHE A 747 -19.45 27.33 4.74
CA PHE A 747 -19.36 26.29 5.76
C PHE A 747 -18.34 26.63 6.85
N LYS A 748 -17.24 27.32 6.53
CA LYS A 748 -16.32 27.81 7.56
C LYS A 748 -16.93 28.93 8.40
N LYS A 749 -17.62 29.89 7.76
CA LYS A 749 -18.32 30.99 8.44
C LYS A 749 -19.40 30.46 9.41
N LEU A 750 -20.08 29.39 9.01
CA LEU A 750 -21.12 28.72 9.80
C LEU A 750 -20.60 27.86 10.96
N GLY A 751 -19.27 27.73 11.14
CA GLY A 751 -18.68 27.02 12.27
C GLY A 751 -18.42 25.53 12.06
N TYR A 752 -18.56 25.00 10.84
CA TYR A 752 -18.20 23.61 10.54
C TYR A 752 -16.66 23.41 10.56
N SER A 753 -16.24 22.20 10.95
CA SER A 753 -14.87 21.71 10.89
C SER A 753 -14.50 21.15 9.52
N LYS A 754 -13.20 21.06 9.22
CA LYS A 754 -12.69 20.37 8.02
C LYS A 754 -12.92 18.85 8.09
N GLU A 755 -13.14 18.32 9.29
CA GLU A 755 -13.44 16.94 9.59
C GLU A 755 -14.87 16.55 9.18
N GLU A 756 -15.85 17.47 9.27
CA GLU A 756 -17.26 17.24 8.86
C GLU A 756 -17.49 17.38 7.35
N VAL A 757 -16.78 18.31 6.70
CA VAL A 757 -17.00 18.66 5.28
C VAL A 757 -16.14 17.78 4.36
N PHE A 758 -16.68 17.36 3.21
CA PHE A 758 -15.97 16.57 2.20
C PHE A 758 -16.26 17.10 0.79
N LYS A 759 -15.22 17.60 0.12
CA LYS A 759 -15.24 18.00 -1.28
C LYS A 759 -14.93 16.76 -2.13
N TYR A 760 -15.71 16.44 -3.16
CA TYR A 760 -15.47 15.26 -4.03
C TYR A 760 -14.27 15.43 -4.98
#